data_AF-A0A218P1A4-F1
#
_entry.id   AF-A0A218P1A4-F1
#
_cell.length_a   1.000
_cell.length_b   1.000
_cell.length_c   1.000
_cell.angle_alpha   90.00
_cell.angle_beta   90.00
_cell.angle_gamma   90.00
#
_symmetry.space_group_name_H-M   'P 1'
#
loop_
_entity.id
_entity.type
_entity.pdbx_description
1 polymer ?
#
loop_
_entity_poly.entity_id
_entity_poly.type
_entity_poly.pdbx_seq_one_letter_code
_entity_poly.pdbx_strand_id
1 'polypeptide(L)'
;MPWSKDTIMRAPKDVLLENIIELLRRMGFRDYERVSSGKEWGIDIVAIRDDPIAGMEKLVIALHRKGLASSRDVNVFADLVSRYKADKGILISTAGFTKDARVLISKEYRGKIVPWDGKKLVSLFHNYGIEPPEELLNIPENTEESREKNPLKEFELDAPLLYDFSAQDVFERVANFASLKYPIKPAEMSIQTLSVALSTAYIFSWSVGESDERDRAVVFSDDEIVLRATEDKKLGVAVTKAMLNDSSSIRATERNIEVPISPSEAVLLLKERAARELGVAEGKISINERKKVYVPKFAKLHLKVGDNTAKATVNLETGEVQFDINPLPDEHFIRKTEGAVLKQTGEEVVERELRREKDRVKVSGKTLRFSFEASFNPYTGKILNFEALLSDEALKELFEKEYPEGTVLNLEKGRKVAVADVLLGDGIAVVEVDMTKGTYKVAKKLLSPEGVFNSGRKVMEANFPLRDLTMKSYRVLEHKYLELTLESPDGKAIVKMDGATGDVLDYLVEISQERARELVAEKYPGFEIISVEENETEYRVNAGSDRHLITVRLSRDGKLMEEVDRVLKEGLVKKMAMERARDIDEEARIDSISLDENWNVEFTGKTKVGTLVLHRATGEVLKEDVHFTERAIEEMYHGHLRKTFGEETLKTERLTHYKEGGYIHIKVAGREKLYYARIDTKTGEIISEDSAPIRGITAKLKQFQLENKYK
;
A
#
# COMPACT_ATOMS: atom_id res chain seq x y z
N MET A 1 40.34 1.07 -7.37
CA MET A 1 40.91 0.14 -6.36
C MET A 1 40.02 -1.07 -6.21
N PRO A 2 40.56 -2.26 -5.95
CA PRO A 2 39.73 -3.45 -5.69
C PRO A 2 39.02 -3.33 -4.33
N TRP A 3 37.88 -4.01 -4.15
CA TRP A 3 37.24 -4.13 -2.84
C TRP A 3 38.24 -4.57 -1.77
N SER A 4 38.25 -3.91 -0.62
CA SER A 4 39.03 -4.32 0.56
C SER A 4 38.10 -4.56 1.75
N LYS A 5 38.61 -5.20 2.82
CA LYS A 5 37.84 -5.41 4.05
C LYS A 5 37.36 -4.08 4.63
N ASP A 6 38.22 -3.06 4.59
CA ASP A 6 37.91 -1.72 5.10
C ASP A 6 36.86 -1.02 4.24
N THR A 7 36.92 -1.17 2.91
CA THR A 7 35.92 -0.65 1.99
C THR A 7 34.54 -1.28 2.27
N ILE A 8 34.48 -2.59 2.51
CA ILE A 8 33.24 -3.30 2.88
C ILE A 8 32.69 -2.84 4.24
N MET A 9 33.55 -2.57 5.22
CA MET A 9 33.08 -2.08 6.53
C MET A 9 32.50 -0.67 6.46
N ARG A 10 33.10 0.21 5.64
CA ARG A 10 32.71 1.61 5.47
C ARG A 10 31.53 1.82 4.53
N ALA A 11 31.32 0.91 3.58
CA ALA A 11 30.26 1.05 2.58
C ALA A 11 28.87 1.23 3.22
N PRO A 12 28.03 2.16 2.72
CA PRO A 12 26.65 2.28 3.14
C PRO A 12 25.90 0.95 2.96
N LYS A 13 24.89 0.71 3.82
CA LYS A 13 24.11 -0.55 3.78
C LYS A 13 23.47 -0.75 2.41
N ASP A 14 22.89 0.31 1.85
CA ASP A 14 22.19 0.25 0.56
C ASP A 14 23.15 -0.09 -0.58
N VAL A 15 24.32 0.54 -0.60
CA VAL A 15 25.37 0.25 -1.58
C VAL A 15 25.87 -1.19 -1.48
N LEU A 16 26.09 -1.71 -0.26
CA LEU A 16 26.46 -3.13 -0.09
C LEU A 16 25.37 -4.07 -0.58
N LEU A 17 24.10 -3.77 -0.27
CA LEU A 17 22.97 -4.60 -0.71
C LEU A 17 22.84 -4.61 -2.23
N GLU A 18 23.02 -3.47 -2.90
CA GLU A 18 23.03 -3.38 -4.37
C GLU A 18 24.15 -4.22 -4.99
N ASN A 19 25.36 -4.16 -4.42
CA ASN A 19 26.49 -4.98 -4.88
C ASN A 19 26.28 -6.48 -4.58
N ILE A 20 25.60 -6.82 -3.48
CA ILE A 20 25.20 -8.21 -3.19
C ILE A 20 24.14 -8.68 -4.18
N ILE A 21 23.18 -7.84 -4.56
CA ILE A 21 22.18 -8.17 -5.59
C ILE A 21 22.87 -8.41 -6.94
N GLU A 22 23.81 -7.55 -7.32
CA GLU A 22 24.63 -7.73 -8.52
C GLU A 22 25.43 -9.04 -8.47
N LEU A 23 26.00 -9.38 -7.30
CA LEU A 23 26.67 -10.66 -7.08
C LEU A 23 25.74 -11.84 -7.31
N LEU A 24 24.53 -11.81 -6.76
CA LEU A 24 23.54 -12.86 -6.96
C LEU A 24 23.14 -12.99 -8.43
N ARG A 25 22.97 -11.87 -9.14
CA ARG A 25 22.70 -11.89 -10.59
C ARG A 25 23.80 -12.61 -11.35
N ARG A 26 25.07 -12.29 -11.07
CA ARG A 26 26.24 -12.95 -11.70
C ARG A 26 26.41 -14.41 -11.26
N MET A 27 25.88 -14.78 -10.10
CA MET A 27 25.81 -16.18 -9.62
C MET A 27 24.63 -16.96 -10.22
N GLY A 28 23.81 -16.34 -11.08
CA GLY A 28 22.73 -16.97 -11.83
C GLY A 28 21.37 -16.99 -11.13
N PHE A 29 21.18 -16.19 -10.07
CA PHE A 29 19.86 -16.01 -9.45
C PHE A 29 18.98 -15.13 -10.34
N ARG A 30 17.75 -15.59 -10.64
CA ARG A 30 16.85 -14.96 -11.64
C ARG A 30 15.90 -13.94 -11.02
N ASP A 31 15.36 -14.27 -9.84
CA ASP A 31 14.45 -13.39 -9.10
C ASP A 31 15.09 -13.00 -7.77
N TYR A 32 15.17 -11.70 -7.49
CA TYR A 32 15.61 -11.17 -6.20
C TYR A 32 14.69 -10.02 -5.78
N GLU A 33 14.21 -10.08 -4.54
CA GLU A 33 13.38 -9.04 -3.96
C GLU A 33 14.12 -8.44 -2.76
N ARG A 34 14.27 -7.11 -2.79
CA ARG A 34 14.75 -6.35 -1.64
C ARG A 34 13.58 -6.14 -0.70
N VAL A 35 13.66 -6.68 0.50
CA VAL A 35 12.58 -6.56 1.48
C VAL A 35 12.69 -5.17 2.14
N SER A 36 11.81 -4.24 1.75
CA SER A 36 11.83 -2.82 2.17
C SER A 36 11.60 -2.59 3.68
N SER A 37 11.19 -3.62 4.41
CA SER A 37 10.79 -3.56 5.83
C SER A 37 11.87 -4.08 6.78
N GLY A 38 13.06 -3.46 6.75
CA GLY A 38 14.19 -3.78 7.64
C GLY A 38 13.94 -3.62 9.16
N LYS A 39 12.70 -3.31 9.60
CA LYS A 39 12.30 -3.22 11.02
C LYS A 39 11.37 -4.35 11.49
N GLU A 40 10.65 -5.03 10.60
CA GLU A 40 9.65 -6.03 11.02
C GLU A 40 10.16 -7.48 10.98
N TRP A 41 11.13 -7.81 10.12
CA TRP A 41 11.51 -9.22 9.86
C TRP A 41 13.00 -9.54 9.86
N GLY A 42 13.91 -8.55 9.84
CA GLY A 42 15.36 -8.79 9.99
C GLY A 42 16.09 -9.48 8.81
N ILE A 43 15.43 -9.65 7.65
CA ILE A 43 16.00 -10.13 6.38
C ILE A 43 16.12 -8.96 5.40
N ASP A 44 17.19 -8.92 4.60
CA ASP A 44 17.45 -7.85 3.64
C ASP A 44 17.15 -8.23 2.19
N ILE A 45 17.37 -9.48 1.79
CA ILE A 45 17.14 -9.97 0.41
C ILE A 45 16.52 -11.36 0.44
N VAL A 46 15.54 -11.60 -0.43
CA VAL A 46 15.06 -12.94 -0.81
C VAL A 46 15.47 -13.18 -2.27
N ALA A 47 16.07 -14.33 -2.57
CA ALA A 47 16.53 -14.66 -3.91
C ALA A 47 16.07 -16.08 -4.31
N ILE A 48 15.74 -16.28 -5.58
CA ILE A 48 15.32 -17.56 -6.13
C ILE A 48 16.14 -17.88 -7.38
N ARG A 49 16.56 -19.15 -7.48
CA ARG A 49 17.26 -19.69 -8.64
C ARG A 49 16.72 -21.07 -9.00
N ASP A 50 16.65 -21.36 -10.28
CA ASP A 50 16.44 -22.73 -10.75
C ASP A 50 17.76 -23.50 -10.67
N ASP A 51 17.88 -24.37 -9.67
CA ASP A 51 18.99 -25.30 -9.52
C ASP A 51 18.79 -26.53 -10.43
N PRO A 52 19.76 -26.88 -11.30
CA PRO A 52 19.64 -28.01 -12.23
C PRO A 52 19.45 -29.38 -11.56
N ILE A 53 19.78 -29.51 -10.27
CA ILE A 53 19.76 -30.77 -9.52
C ILE A 53 18.59 -30.81 -8.54
N ALA A 54 18.29 -29.69 -7.86
CA ALA A 54 17.30 -29.64 -6.77
C ALA A 54 15.97 -28.94 -7.15
N GLY A 55 15.86 -28.35 -8.34
CA GLY A 55 14.71 -27.52 -8.72
C GLY A 55 14.83 -26.09 -8.19
N MET A 56 13.72 -25.44 -7.88
CA MET A 56 13.70 -24.04 -7.41
C MET A 56 14.35 -23.93 -6.01
N GLU A 57 15.49 -23.25 -5.90
CA GLU A 57 16.18 -22.96 -4.63
C GLU A 57 15.85 -21.55 -4.15
N LYS A 58 15.24 -21.45 -2.96
CA LYS A 58 14.92 -20.19 -2.29
C LYS A 58 15.95 -19.88 -1.21
N LEU A 59 16.56 -18.70 -1.32
CA LEU A 59 17.59 -18.19 -0.43
C LEU A 59 17.13 -16.90 0.26
N VAL A 60 17.50 -16.76 1.53
CA VAL A 60 17.31 -15.51 2.28
C VAL A 60 18.63 -14.98 2.80
N ILE A 61 18.80 -13.66 2.80
CA ILE A 61 20.07 -13.02 3.16
C ILE A 61 19.84 -11.90 4.16
N ALA A 62 20.64 -11.86 5.22
CA ALA A 62 20.65 -10.78 6.20
C ALA A 62 22.07 -10.21 6.37
N LEU A 63 22.15 -8.88 6.46
CA LEU A 63 23.38 -8.12 6.64
C LEU A 63 23.47 -7.56 8.07
N HIS A 64 24.37 -8.14 8.85
CA HIS A 64 24.73 -7.71 10.18
C HIS A 64 25.92 -6.72 10.15
N ARG A 65 25.72 -5.52 10.73
CA ARG A 65 26.76 -4.47 10.79
C ARG A 65 27.23 -4.10 12.20
N LYS A 66 26.60 -4.62 13.25
CA LYS A 66 26.87 -4.21 14.65
C LYS A 66 27.94 -5.10 15.29
N GLY A 67 29.20 -4.89 14.91
CA GLY A 67 30.31 -5.67 15.46
C GLY A 67 30.29 -7.13 15.01
N LEU A 68 30.92 -8.02 15.80
CA LEU A 68 30.97 -9.46 15.50
C LEU A 68 29.59 -10.10 15.73
N ALA A 69 29.10 -10.86 14.74
CA ALA A 69 27.87 -11.62 14.88
C ALA A 69 28.04 -12.77 15.89
N SER A 70 27.16 -12.82 16.88
CA SER A 70 27.18 -13.75 18.00
C SER A 70 26.29 -14.98 17.74
N SER A 71 26.38 -16.00 18.62
CA SER A 71 25.51 -17.18 18.56
C SER A 71 24.02 -16.83 18.67
N ARG A 72 23.69 -15.75 19.39
CA ARG A 72 22.31 -15.23 19.47
C ARG A 72 21.82 -14.74 18.11
N ASP A 73 22.65 -14.00 17.38
CA ASP A 73 22.30 -13.48 16.06
C ASP A 73 22.09 -14.61 15.05
N VAL A 74 22.90 -15.67 15.14
CA VAL A 74 22.75 -16.88 14.31
C VAL A 74 21.42 -17.58 14.58
N ASN A 75 21.03 -17.78 15.84
CA ASN A 75 19.76 -18.41 16.19
C ASN A 75 18.56 -17.60 15.72
N VAL A 76 18.60 -16.27 15.91
CA VAL A 76 17.55 -15.37 15.39
C VAL A 76 17.45 -15.49 13.87
N PHE A 77 18.57 -15.54 13.16
CA PHE A 77 18.55 -15.72 11.71
C PHE A 77 18.06 -17.13 11.29
N ALA A 78 18.39 -18.18 12.04
CA ALA A 78 17.91 -19.54 11.77
C ALA A 78 16.38 -19.66 11.83
N ASP A 79 15.76 -19.00 12.79
CA ASP A 79 14.30 -18.91 12.91
C ASP A 79 13.71 -18.21 11.68
N LEU A 80 14.35 -17.14 11.21
CA LEU A 80 13.92 -16.39 10.04
C LEU A 80 14.01 -17.22 8.75
N VAL A 81 15.10 -17.98 8.55
CA VAL A 81 15.23 -18.93 7.43
C VAL A 81 14.06 -19.92 7.41
N SER A 82 13.70 -20.44 8.58
CA SER A 82 12.61 -21.40 8.72
C SER A 82 11.23 -20.77 8.47
N ARG A 83 10.99 -19.55 8.96
CA ARG A 83 9.72 -18.81 8.73
C ARG A 83 9.49 -18.49 7.26
N TYR A 84 10.53 -18.09 6.54
CA TYR A 84 10.45 -17.78 5.11
C TYR A 84 10.41 -19.03 4.22
N LYS A 85 10.43 -20.23 4.82
CA LYS A 85 10.51 -21.53 4.13
C LYS A 85 11.63 -21.54 3.09
N ALA A 86 12.77 -20.95 3.44
CA ALA A 86 13.93 -20.89 2.58
C ALA A 86 14.77 -22.17 2.75
N ASP A 87 15.32 -22.66 1.64
CA ASP A 87 16.18 -23.84 1.63
C ASP A 87 17.50 -23.54 2.35
N LYS A 88 18.02 -22.32 2.16
CA LYS A 88 19.24 -21.82 2.80
C LYS A 88 19.13 -20.35 3.21
N GLY A 89 19.94 -19.98 4.21
CA GLY A 89 20.15 -18.61 4.63
C GLY A 89 21.62 -18.19 4.52
N ILE A 90 21.90 -16.99 4.01
CA ILE A 90 23.23 -16.38 4.07
C ILE A 90 23.22 -15.27 5.12
N LEU A 91 24.00 -15.45 6.19
CA LEU A 91 24.22 -14.40 7.17
C LEU A 91 25.52 -13.70 6.84
N ILE A 92 25.45 -12.41 6.52
CA ILE A 92 26.60 -11.59 6.18
C ILE A 92 26.99 -10.75 7.39
N SER A 93 28.25 -10.82 7.83
CA SER A 93 28.78 -9.96 8.88
C SER A 93 30.07 -9.28 8.44
N THR A 94 30.03 -7.96 8.30
CA THR A 94 31.17 -7.18 7.80
C THR A 94 32.36 -7.22 8.76
N ALA A 95 32.13 -7.23 10.08
CA ALA A 95 33.18 -7.36 11.08
C ALA A 95 33.60 -8.82 11.34
N GLY A 96 32.74 -9.79 11.01
CA GLY A 96 32.98 -11.23 11.18
C GLY A 96 32.07 -11.89 12.23
N PHE A 97 32.41 -13.10 12.65
CA PHE A 97 31.63 -13.93 13.57
C PHE A 97 32.44 -14.29 14.80
N THR A 98 31.81 -14.38 15.97
CA THR A 98 32.46 -14.93 17.18
C THR A 98 32.80 -16.41 16.99
N LYS A 99 33.75 -16.94 17.79
CA LYS A 99 34.14 -18.36 17.72
C LYS A 99 32.95 -19.28 17.95
N ASP A 100 32.12 -18.96 18.96
CA ASP A 100 30.96 -19.76 19.32
C ASP A 100 29.90 -19.76 18.21
N ALA A 101 29.68 -18.63 17.54
CA ALA A 101 28.77 -18.53 16.41
C ALA A 101 29.22 -19.42 15.23
N ARG A 102 30.53 -19.45 14.94
CA ARG A 102 31.08 -20.34 13.90
C ARG A 102 30.88 -21.81 14.26
N VAL A 103 31.10 -22.18 15.51
CA VAL A 103 30.88 -23.55 16.01
C VAL A 103 29.41 -23.92 15.86
N LEU A 104 28.50 -23.05 16.29
CA LEU A 104 27.05 -23.24 16.19
C LEU A 104 26.59 -23.50 14.75
N ILE A 105 27.01 -22.64 13.81
CA ILE A 105 26.69 -22.82 12.38
C ILE A 105 27.24 -24.15 11.86
N SER A 106 28.47 -24.52 12.23
CA SER A 106 29.12 -25.73 11.73
C SER A 106 28.52 -27.04 12.27
N LYS A 107 27.93 -27.02 13.47
CA LYS A 107 27.38 -28.20 14.14
C LYS A 107 25.88 -28.34 13.96
N GLU A 108 25.12 -27.27 14.19
CA GLU A 108 23.65 -27.34 14.28
C GLU A 108 22.95 -26.86 13.01
N TYR A 109 23.50 -25.84 12.33
CA TYR A 109 22.90 -25.27 11.11
C TYR A 109 23.68 -25.58 9.85
N ARG A 110 24.46 -26.67 9.86
CA ARG A 110 25.35 -27.05 8.76
C ARG A 110 24.56 -27.22 7.46
N GLY A 111 24.96 -26.48 6.42
CA GLY A 111 24.30 -26.53 5.11
C GLY A 111 23.02 -25.70 5.01
N LYS A 112 22.37 -25.37 6.14
CA LYS A 112 21.18 -24.51 6.21
C LYS A 112 21.53 -23.02 6.33
N ILE A 113 22.59 -22.69 7.08
CA ILE A 113 23.11 -21.32 7.19
C ILE A 113 24.54 -21.25 6.66
N VAL A 114 24.80 -20.27 5.80
CA VAL A 114 26.11 -20.01 5.20
C VAL A 114 26.63 -18.67 5.72
N PRO A 115 27.75 -18.65 6.48
CA PRO A 115 28.31 -17.41 7.01
C PRO A 115 29.22 -16.75 5.97
N TRP A 116 28.95 -15.49 5.66
CA TRP A 116 29.83 -14.65 4.85
C TRP A 116 30.43 -13.55 5.72
N ASP A 117 31.73 -13.66 6.01
CA ASP A 117 32.46 -12.57 6.66
C ASP A 117 32.98 -11.55 5.64
N GLY A 118 33.45 -10.40 6.12
CA GLY A 118 33.99 -9.35 5.24
C GLY A 118 35.11 -9.84 4.31
N LYS A 119 35.94 -10.81 4.72
CA LYS A 119 36.98 -11.39 3.84
C LYS A 119 36.37 -12.24 2.73
N LYS A 120 35.38 -13.07 3.07
CA LYS A 120 34.65 -13.87 2.09
C LYS A 120 33.92 -12.98 1.09
N LEU A 121 33.32 -11.89 1.54
CA LEU A 121 32.59 -10.96 0.68
C LEU A 121 33.54 -10.25 -0.32
N VAL A 122 34.72 -9.81 0.12
CA VAL A 122 35.77 -9.30 -0.78
C VAL A 122 36.12 -10.34 -1.86
N SER A 123 36.38 -11.58 -1.44
CA SER A 123 36.75 -12.64 -2.39
C SER A 123 35.65 -12.92 -3.42
N LEU A 124 34.38 -12.86 -3.01
CA LEU A 124 33.25 -13.07 -3.91
C LEU A 124 33.12 -11.90 -4.89
N PHE A 125 33.22 -10.66 -4.43
CA PHE A 125 33.17 -9.51 -5.32
C PHE A 125 34.30 -9.50 -6.35
N HIS A 126 35.53 -9.87 -5.95
CA HIS A 126 36.64 -10.01 -6.90
C HIS A 126 36.41 -11.13 -7.90
N ASN A 127 36.02 -12.32 -7.44
CA ASN A 127 35.84 -13.49 -8.31
C ASN A 127 34.74 -13.29 -9.36
N TYR A 128 33.71 -12.52 -9.02
CA TYR A 128 32.60 -12.22 -9.93
C TYR A 128 32.75 -10.86 -10.63
N GLY A 129 33.91 -10.20 -10.52
CA GLY A 129 34.22 -8.95 -11.24
C GLY A 129 33.34 -7.76 -10.85
N ILE A 130 32.89 -7.69 -9.61
CA ILE A 130 32.07 -6.60 -9.08
C ILE A 130 33.01 -5.49 -8.62
N GLU A 131 32.92 -4.35 -9.26
CA GLU A 131 33.75 -3.19 -8.93
C GLU A 131 33.07 -2.33 -7.87
N PRO A 132 33.82 -1.75 -6.92
CA PRO A 132 33.25 -0.80 -5.99
C PRO A 132 32.80 0.48 -6.72
N PRO A 133 31.62 1.03 -6.42
CA PRO A 133 31.17 2.32 -6.94
C PRO A 133 32.23 3.41 -6.84
N GLU A 134 32.35 4.27 -7.86
CA GLU A 134 33.32 5.36 -7.90
C GLU A 134 33.24 6.28 -6.67
N GLU A 135 32.07 6.41 -6.07
CA GLU A 135 31.83 7.17 -4.84
C GLU A 135 32.54 6.58 -3.61
N LEU A 136 32.74 5.26 -3.56
CA LEU A 136 33.53 4.57 -2.53
C LEU A 136 35.04 4.62 -2.82
N LEU A 137 35.40 4.82 -4.10
CA LEU A 137 36.78 4.98 -4.58
C LEU A 137 37.29 6.43 -4.44
N ASN A 138 36.39 7.40 -4.54
CA ASN A 138 36.62 8.83 -4.34
C ASN A 138 36.48 9.26 -2.87
N ILE A 139 36.25 8.32 -1.95
CA ILE A 139 36.65 8.53 -0.56
C ILE A 139 38.17 8.56 -0.62
N PRO A 140 38.83 9.72 -0.45
CA PRO A 140 40.26 9.80 -0.59
C PRO A 140 40.93 8.71 0.25
N GLU A 141 42.01 8.13 -0.26
CA GLU A 141 43.02 7.41 0.52
C GLU A 141 43.68 8.30 1.60
N ASN A 142 42.96 9.29 2.14
CA ASN A 142 43.27 9.91 3.41
C ASN A 142 42.80 8.99 4.53
N THR A 143 43.41 7.81 4.61
CA THR A 143 43.43 7.06 5.88
C THR A 143 44.83 6.70 6.34
N GLU A 144 45.79 7.59 6.12
CA GLU A 144 46.86 7.81 7.10
C GLU A 144 46.66 9.09 7.93
N GLU A 145 45.72 9.97 7.56
CA GLU A 145 45.36 11.17 8.33
C GLU A 145 43.90 11.15 8.84
N SER A 146 43.49 10.04 9.47
CA SER A 146 42.39 10.05 10.46
C SER A 146 42.43 8.84 11.39
N ARG A 147 43.64 8.40 11.78
CA ARG A 147 43.82 8.38 13.23
C ARG A 147 43.68 9.85 13.59
N GLU A 148 42.52 10.27 14.11
CA GLU A 148 42.54 11.39 15.05
C GLU A 148 43.76 11.10 15.92
N LYS A 149 44.85 11.85 15.72
CA LYS A 149 45.96 11.83 16.67
C LYS A 149 45.23 12.16 17.95
N ASN A 150 44.96 11.14 18.75
CA ASN A 150 44.22 11.33 19.97
C ASN A 150 45.03 12.41 20.69
N PRO A 151 44.49 13.64 20.83
CA PRO A 151 45.33 14.78 21.22
C PRO A 151 45.79 14.65 22.67
N LEU A 152 45.28 13.61 23.33
CA LEU A 152 45.65 13.19 24.66
C LEU A 152 46.91 12.35 24.62
N LYS A 153 47.94 12.85 25.29
CA LYS A 153 49.16 12.13 25.63
C LYS A 153 48.96 11.41 26.96
N GLU A 154 49.66 10.30 27.14
CA GLU A 154 49.74 9.65 28.43
C GLU A 154 50.81 10.33 29.29
N PHE A 155 50.43 10.69 30.51
CA PHE A 155 51.28 11.32 31.50
C PHE A 155 51.43 10.38 32.69
N GLU A 156 52.64 9.87 32.90
CA GLU A 156 52.98 9.10 34.09
C GLU A 156 53.15 10.03 35.30
N LEU A 157 52.49 9.69 36.40
CA LEU A 157 52.55 10.38 37.68
C LEU A 157 53.47 9.62 38.63
N ASP A 158 54.30 10.36 39.36
CA ASP A 158 55.21 9.87 40.42
C ASP A 158 54.50 9.39 41.69
N ALA A 159 53.18 9.45 41.71
CA ALA A 159 52.32 9.04 42.80
C ALA A 159 50.97 8.56 42.25
N PRO A 160 50.26 7.66 42.97
CA PRO A 160 48.95 7.19 42.55
C PRO A 160 47.89 8.30 42.63
N LEU A 161 46.81 8.11 41.87
CA LEU A 161 45.60 8.92 42.04
C LEU A 161 44.80 8.46 43.26
N LEU A 162 44.25 9.41 44.02
CA LEU A 162 43.28 9.09 45.07
C LEU A 162 41.92 8.69 44.48
N TYR A 163 41.48 9.39 43.42
CA TYR A 163 40.26 9.07 42.68
C TYR A 163 40.59 8.76 41.22
N ASP A 164 39.94 7.73 40.66
CA ASP A 164 40.16 7.34 39.27
C ASP A 164 39.79 8.47 38.30
N PHE A 165 40.61 8.63 37.27
CA PHE A 165 40.40 9.62 36.21
C PHE A 165 40.40 8.96 34.84
N SER A 166 39.34 9.20 34.08
CA SER A 166 39.21 8.77 32.68
C SER A 166 38.84 9.95 31.81
N ALA A 167 39.69 10.27 30.84
CA ALA A 167 39.42 11.31 29.86
C ALA A 167 38.16 11.00 29.03
N GLN A 168 37.89 9.71 28.79
CA GLN A 168 36.70 9.26 28.07
C GLN A 168 35.44 9.54 28.90
N ASP A 169 35.44 9.23 30.18
CA ASP A 169 34.29 9.44 31.07
C ASP A 169 33.98 10.93 31.22
N VAL A 170 35.02 11.76 31.29
CA VAL A 170 34.90 13.22 31.30
C VAL A 170 34.28 13.72 29.99
N PHE A 171 34.76 13.23 28.85
CA PHE A 171 34.21 13.60 27.55
C PHE A 171 32.76 13.16 27.39
N GLU A 172 32.42 11.93 27.77
CA GLU A 172 31.05 11.40 27.72
C GLU A 172 30.10 12.22 28.60
N ARG A 173 30.55 12.61 29.80
CA ARG A 173 29.80 13.50 30.68
C ARG A 173 29.52 14.85 30.02
N VAL A 174 30.52 15.45 29.39
CA VAL A 174 30.37 16.74 28.68
C VAL A 174 29.48 16.60 27.45
N ALA A 175 29.65 15.55 26.66
CA ALA A 175 28.87 15.30 25.46
C ALA A 175 27.39 15.05 25.80
N ASN A 176 27.12 14.29 26.87
CA ASN A 176 25.77 14.06 27.38
C ASN A 176 25.13 15.38 27.84
N PHE A 177 25.86 16.19 28.62
CA PHE A 177 25.39 17.51 29.05
C PHE A 177 25.05 18.42 27.84
N ALA A 178 25.94 18.48 26.85
CA ALA A 178 25.74 19.27 25.65
C ALA A 178 24.50 18.81 24.86
N SER A 179 24.30 17.49 24.72
CA SER A 179 23.16 16.93 23.98
C SER A 179 21.79 17.15 24.63
N LEU A 180 21.76 17.33 25.96
CA LEU A 180 20.53 17.63 26.71
C LEU A 180 20.12 19.09 26.57
N LYS A 181 21.10 20.01 26.48
CA LYS A 181 20.86 21.46 26.51
C LYS A 181 20.85 22.09 25.11
N TYR A 182 21.52 21.47 24.14
CA TYR A 182 21.68 21.95 22.78
C TYR A 182 21.35 20.83 21.78
N PRO A 183 20.97 21.13 20.53
CA PRO A 183 20.72 20.12 19.50
C PRO A 183 22.03 19.49 18.97
N ILE A 184 23.01 19.19 19.82
CA ILE A 184 24.34 18.70 19.44
C ILE A 184 24.41 17.20 19.76
N LYS A 185 24.81 16.37 18.79
CA LYS A 185 24.98 14.94 19.03
C LYS A 185 26.40 14.65 19.54
N PRO A 186 26.61 13.68 20.45
CA PRO A 186 27.95 13.31 20.91
C PRO A 186 28.93 12.96 19.78
N ALA A 187 28.45 12.31 18.72
CA ALA A 187 29.24 11.95 17.54
C ALA A 187 29.71 13.16 16.69
N GLU A 188 29.18 14.36 16.95
CA GLU A 188 29.57 15.60 16.29
C GLU A 188 30.61 16.38 17.11
N MET A 189 31.04 15.81 18.25
CA MET A 189 32.01 16.39 19.17
C MET A 189 33.30 15.59 19.19
N SER A 190 34.43 16.28 19.27
CA SER A 190 35.75 15.66 19.50
C SER A 190 36.59 16.55 20.41
N ILE A 191 37.46 15.94 21.20
CA ILE A 191 38.39 16.68 22.05
C ILE A 191 39.48 17.28 21.17
N GLN A 192 39.71 18.59 21.28
CA GLN A 192 40.92 19.22 20.74
C GLN A 192 41.99 19.35 21.82
N THR A 193 41.62 19.79 23.02
CA THR A 193 42.50 19.84 24.18
C THR A 193 41.79 19.44 25.45
N LEU A 194 42.52 18.78 26.36
CA LEU A 194 42.08 18.44 27.71
C LEU A 194 43.19 18.80 28.70
N SER A 195 42.92 19.77 29.56
CA SER A 195 43.81 20.18 30.65
C SER A 195 43.25 19.68 31.97
N VAL A 196 44.05 18.95 32.74
CA VAL A 196 43.64 18.36 34.03
C VAL A 196 44.38 19.05 35.16
N ALA A 197 43.64 19.61 36.11
CA ALA A 197 44.18 20.15 37.35
C ALA A 197 44.16 19.06 38.43
N LEU A 198 45.34 18.75 38.94
CA LEU A 198 45.58 17.81 40.05
C LEU A 198 46.04 18.61 41.27
N SER A 199 45.62 18.19 42.46
CA SER A 199 46.16 18.70 43.74
C SER A 199 46.89 17.57 44.47
N THR A 200 47.98 17.88 45.16
CA THR A 200 48.67 16.89 45.99
C THR A 200 48.00 16.73 47.35
N ALA A 201 47.79 15.49 47.78
CA ALA A 201 47.40 15.15 49.14
C ALA A 201 48.34 14.06 49.69
N TYR A 202 48.27 13.80 51.00
CA TYR A 202 49.11 12.80 51.66
C TYR A 202 48.28 11.83 52.47
N ILE A 203 48.51 10.53 52.27
CA ILE A 203 47.98 9.45 53.09
C ILE A 203 49.01 9.10 54.15
N PHE A 204 48.59 9.03 55.40
CA PHE A 204 49.44 8.66 56.53
C PHE A 204 48.87 7.47 57.28
N SER A 205 49.61 6.38 57.39
CA SER A 205 49.28 5.28 58.30
C SER A 205 49.75 5.66 59.70
N TRP A 206 48.84 5.82 60.66
CA TRP A 206 49.14 6.27 62.01
C TRP A 206 48.68 5.27 63.07
N SER A 207 49.32 5.32 64.24
CA SER A 207 48.95 4.54 65.43
C SER A 207 49.23 5.33 66.69
N VAL A 208 48.53 5.00 67.78
CA VAL A 208 48.69 5.67 69.08
C VAL A 208 49.45 4.75 70.04
N GLY A 209 50.71 5.09 70.35
CA GLY A 209 51.53 4.48 71.41
C GLY A 209 51.21 3.01 71.81
N GLU A 210 50.90 2.80 73.08
CA GLU A 210 50.57 1.49 73.67
C GLU A 210 49.11 1.06 73.46
N SER A 211 48.34 1.76 72.61
CA SER A 211 46.96 1.37 72.29
C SER A 211 46.90 0.61 70.95
N ASP A 212 45.86 -0.23 70.79
CA ASP A 212 45.57 -0.92 69.53
C ASP A 212 44.93 0.02 68.46
N GLU A 213 44.86 1.32 68.74
CA GLU A 213 44.22 2.30 67.87
C GLU A 213 45.14 2.71 66.73
N ARG A 214 44.75 2.37 65.50
CA ARG A 214 45.47 2.64 64.26
C ARG A 214 44.52 2.80 63.10
N ASP A 215 44.82 3.72 62.20
CA ASP A 215 44.08 3.94 60.96
C ASP A 215 44.99 4.65 59.94
N ARG A 216 44.41 5.08 58.82
CA ARG A 216 45.01 5.94 57.82
C ARG A 216 44.30 7.28 57.83
N ALA A 217 45.06 8.36 57.74
CA ALA A 217 44.54 9.69 57.53
C ALA A 217 44.83 10.17 56.10
N VAL A 218 44.00 11.06 55.57
CA VAL A 218 44.27 11.83 54.35
C VAL A 218 44.31 13.31 54.69
N VAL A 219 45.41 13.97 54.33
CA VAL A 219 45.60 15.42 54.47
C VAL A 219 45.58 16.04 53.09
N PHE A 220 44.54 16.82 52.80
CA PHE A 220 44.35 17.51 51.53
C PHE A 220 44.89 18.95 51.56
N SER A 221 44.67 19.65 52.67
CA SER A 221 45.19 21.00 52.93
C SER A 221 45.30 21.25 54.44
N ASP A 222 45.55 22.51 54.82
CA ASP A 222 45.52 22.99 56.20
C ASP A 222 44.20 22.72 56.93
N ASP A 223 43.08 22.95 56.25
CA ASP A 223 41.73 22.86 56.82
C ASP A 223 40.99 21.55 56.47
N GLU A 224 41.52 20.73 55.57
CA GLU A 224 40.86 19.51 55.07
C GLU A 224 41.66 18.25 55.42
N ILE A 225 41.34 17.66 56.57
CA ILE A 225 42.00 16.46 57.11
C ILE A 225 40.95 15.43 57.53
N VAL A 226 41.07 14.21 57.01
CA VAL A 226 40.26 13.06 57.40
C VAL A 226 41.13 12.10 58.19
N LEU A 227 40.91 12.00 59.50
CA LEU A 227 41.76 11.22 60.40
C LEU A 227 41.57 9.69 60.28
N ARG A 228 40.31 9.24 60.17
CA ARG A 228 39.91 7.82 60.03
C ARG A 228 39.45 7.51 58.61
N ALA A 229 40.35 7.62 57.66
CA ALA A 229 40.01 7.55 56.24
C ALA A 229 39.67 6.15 55.76
N THR A 230 40.05 5.07 56.47
CA THR A 230 39.58 3.72 56.11
C THR A 230 38.13 3.45 56.50
N GLU A 231 37.65 4.11 57.56
CA GLU A 231 36.25 4.06 58.00
C GLU A 231 35.35 5.02 57.20
N ASP A 232 35.93 5.99 56.49
CA ASP A 232 35.17 6.95 55.69
C ASP A 232 34.53 6.29 54.46
N LYS A 233 33.21 6.52 54.29
CA LYS A 233 32.40 5.89 53.23
C LYS A 233 32.86 6.23 51.81
N LYS A 234 33.48 7.39 51.60
CA LYS A 234 33.93 7.86 50.28
C LYS A 234 35.41 7.58 50.05
N LEU A 235 36.23 7.65 51.09
CA LEU A 235 37.68 7.55 51.01
C LEU A 235 38.21 6.14 51.28
N GLY A 236 37.52 5.29 52.04
CA GLY A 236 38.10 4.01 52.49
C GLY A 236 38.58 3.10 51.36
N VAL A 237 37.79 3.00 50.28
CA VAL A 237 38.16 2.22 49.08
C VAL A 237 39.29 2.91 48.30
N ALA A 238 39.17 4.23 48.08
CA ALA A 238 40.14 5.05 47.37
C ALA A 238 41.53 5.03 48.03
N VAL A 239 41.58 5.22 49.35
CA VAL A 239 42.78 5.17 50.17
C VAL A 239 43.40 3.78 50.13
N THR A 240 42.59 2.72 50.29
CA THR A 240 43.11 1.34 50.22
C THR A 240 43.72 1.05 48.86
N LYS A 241 43.08 1.47 47.77
CA LYS A 241 43.57 1.30 46.40
C LYS A 241 44.84 2.11 46.14
N ALA A 242 44.91 3.36 46.59
CA ALA A 242 46.07 4.22 46.41
C ALA A 242 47.29 3.68 47.19
N MET A 243 47.08 3.09 48.37
CA MET A 243 48.16 2.47 49.13
C MET A 243 48.78 1.25 48.44
N LEU A 244 48.02 0.53 47.60
CA LEU A 244 48.50 -0.62 46.83
C LEU A 244 49.26 -0.27 45.54
N ASN A 245 49.11 0.96 45.03
CA ASN A 245 49.72 1.40 43.76
C ASN A 245 50.78 2.48 44.00
N ASP A 246 51.93 2.41 43.35
CA ASP A 246 53.01 3.40 43.55
C ASP A 246 53.01 4.53 42.50
N SER A 247 52.30 4.33 41.40
CA SER A 247 52.16 5.31 40.32
C SER A 247 50.79 5.23 39.67
N SER A 248 50.48 6.19 38.80
CA SER A 248 49.29 6.19 37.95
C SER A 248 49.59 6.91 36.65
N SER A 249 48.82 6.63 35.60
CA SER A 249 48.89 7.40 34.37
C SER A 249 47.55 8.09 34.08
N ILE A 250 47.62 9.28 33.51
CA ILE A 250 46.44 10.02 33.02
C ILE A 250 46.59 10.34 31.55
N ARG A 251 45.48 10.41 30.83
CA ARG A 251 45.46 10.84 29.43
C ARG A 251 44.94 12.28 29.36
N ALA A 252 45.80 13.19 28.96
CA ALA A 252 45.48 14.62 28.85
C ALA A 252 46.33 15.27 27.76
N THR A 253 45.98 16.47 27.33
CA THR A 253 46.87 17.31 26.52
C THR A 253 47.85 18.05 27.43
N GLU A 254 47.38 18.49 28.60
CA GLU A 254 48.15 19.22 29.60
C GLU A 254 47.76 18.79 31.02
N ARG A 255 48.70 18.87 31.96
CA ARG A 255 48.45 18.65 33.38
C ARG A 255 49.01 19.81 34.19
N ASN A 256 48.25 20.26 35.18
CA ASN A 256 48.68 21.27 36.16
C ASN A 256 48.61 20.63 37.55
N ILE A 257 49.66 20.79 38.35
CA ILE A 257 49.74 20.22 39.70
C ILE A 257 49.83 21.37 40.70
N GLU A 258 48.86 21.44 41.58
CA GLU A 258 48.85 22.35 42.73
C GLU A 258 49.34 21.61 43.97
N VAL A 259 50.23 22.25 44.73
CA VAL A 259 50.78 21.70 45.98
C VAL A 259 50.30 22.58 47.12
N PRO A 260 49.10 22.31 47.70
CA PRO A 260 48.51 23.16 48.73
C PRO A 260 49.29 23.13 50.05
N ILE A 261 49.99 22.02 50.32
CA ILE A 261 50.73 21.83 51.57
C ILE A 261 51.98 20.98 51.35
N SER A 262 53.06 21.29 52.06
CA SER A 262 54.28 20.50 52.02
C SER A 262 54.14 19.18 52.82
N PRO A 263 54.95 18.15 52.51
CA PRO A 263 54.92 16.89 53.26
C PRO A 263 55.22 17.02 54.75
N SER A 264 55.98 18.05 55.17
CA SER A 264 56.35 18.28 56.57
C SER A 264 55.24 18.98 57.33
N GLU A 265 54.61 19.99 56.71
CA GLU A 265 53.44 20.67 57.28
C GLU A 265 52.28 19.68 57.45
N ALA A 266 52.05 18.80 56.47
CA ALA A 266 51.01 17.77 56.57
C ALA A 266 51.20 16.81 57.76
N VAL A 267 52.45 16.52 58.16
CA VAL A 267 52.76 15.72 59.35
C VAL A 267 52.40 16.46 60.63
N LEU A 268 52.76 17.75 60.72
CA LEU A 268 52.48 18.58 61.89
C LEU A 268 50.96 18.71 62.09
N LEU A 269 50.24 19.05 61.04
CA LEU A 269 48.79 19.20 61.09
C LEU A 269 48.08 17.89 61.42
N LEU A 270 48.53 16.76 60.85
CA LEU A 270 47.97 15.46 61.19
C LEU A 270 48.15 15.16 62.68
N LYS A 271 49.37 15.35 63.21
CA LYS A 271 49.64 15.07 64.63
C LYS A 271 48.83 15.97 65.54
N GLU A 272 48.74 17.26 65.23
CA GLU A 272 47.92 18.23 65.98
C GLU A 272 46.44 17.81 65.96
N ARG A 273 45.90 17.47 64.78
CA ARG A 273 44.50 17.07 64.60
C ARG A 273 44.19 15.75 65.32
N ALA A 274 45.04 14.75 65.15
CA ALA A 274 44.90 13.44 65.78
C ALA A 274 45.03 13.54 67.31
N ALA A 275 45.96 14.36 67.82
CA ALA A 275 46.14 14.57 69.26
C ALA A 275 44.88 15.16 69.89
N ARG A 276 44.29 16.15 69.20
CA ARG A 276 43.06 16.82 69.63
C ARG A 276 41.85 15.89 69.58
N GLU A 277 41.65 15.13 68.49
CA GLU A 277 40.50 14.24 68.34
C GLU A 277 40.56 13.01 69.27
N LEU A 278 41.76 12.45 69.49
CA LEU A 278 41.97 11.24 70.29
C LEU A 278 42.31 11.54 71.76
N GLY A 279 42.47 12.82 72.13
CA GLY A 279 42.76 13.24 73.50
C GLY A 279 44.14 12.83 74.02
N VAL A 280 45.13 12.72 73.13
CA VAL A 280 46.51 12.30 73.46
C VAL A 280 47.53 13.38 73.11
N ALA A 281 48.72 13.35 73.70
CA ALA A 281 49.80 14.26 73.29
C ALA A 281 50.32 13.91 71.88
N GLU A 282 50.70 14.92 71.08
CA GLU A 282 51.22 14.73 69.70
C GLU A 282 52.39 13.74 69.62
N GLY A 283 53.24 13.69 70.66
CA GLY A 283 54.36 12.76 70.76
C GLY A 283 53.97 11.29 70.89
N LYS A 284 52.70 10.98 71.24
CA LYS A 284 52.16 9.61 71.32
C LYS A 284 51.62 9.10 69.99
N ILE A 285 51.46 9.98 68.99
CA ILE A 285 51.03 9.59 67.64
C ILE A 285 52.26 9.25 66.80
N SER A 286 52.31 7.98 66.39
CA SER A 286 53.34 7.44 65.51
C SER A 286 52.83 7.39 64.09
N ILE A 287 53.59 7.94 63.15
CA ILE A 287 53.32 7.82 61.71
C ILE A 287 54.25 6.72 61.20
N ASN A 288 53.65 5.62 60.76
CA ASN A 288 54.36 4.43 60.32
C ASN A 288 54.70 4.48 58.83
N GLU A 289 53.85 5.13 58.05
CA GLU A 289 53.99 5.22 56.59
C GLU A 289 53.40 6.55 56.10
N ARG A 290 54.01 7.12 55.06
CA ARG A 290 53.52 8.31 54.34
C ARG A 290 53.52 8.03 52.86
N LYS A 291 52.41 8.32 52.18
CA LYS A 291 52.27 8.22 50.72
C LYS A 291 51.71 9.51 50.14
N LYS A 292 52.38 10.06 49.12
CA LYS A 292 51.86 11.16 48.30
C LYS A 292 50.80 10.60 47.36
N VAL A 293 49.72 11.33 47.14
CA VAL A 293 48.68 11.00 46.16
C VAL A 293 48.25 12.25 45.38
N TYR A 294 47.74 12.06 44.17
CA TYR A 294 47.15 13.13 43.37
C TYR A 294 45.63 13.06 43.38
N VAL A 295 44.99 14.21 43.57
CA VAL A 295 43.54 14.37 43.61
C VAL A 295 43.11 15.17 42.38
N PRO A 296 42.38 14.55 41.42
CA PRO A 296 41.81 15.30 40.29
C PRO A 296 40.77 16.32 40.77
N LYS A 297 40.98 17.60 40.45
CA LYS A 297 40.08 18.71 40.85
C LYS A 297 39.21 19.18 39.70
N PHE A 298 39.81 19.57 38.58
CA PHE A 298 39.09 20.10 37.42
C PHE A 298 39.62 19.54 36.09
N ALA A 299 38.73 19.36 35.12
CA ALA A 299 39.08 19.09 33.73
C ALA A 299 38.55 20.22 32.84
N LYS A 300 39.43 20.89 32.10
CA LYS A 300 39.08 21.94 31.12
C LYS A 300 39.26 21.39 29.71
N LEU A 301 38.21 21.45 28.89
CA LEU A 301 38.16 20.91 27.54
C LEU A 301 37.96 22.03 26.53
N HIS A 302 38.73 22.00 25.45
CA HIS A 302 38.35 22.65 24.20
C HIS A 302 37.92 21.56 23.22
N LEU A 303 36.74 21.75 22.63
CA LEU A 303 36.04 20.75 21.85
C LEU A 303 35.81 21.29 20.44
N LYS A 304 36.01 20.46 19.43
CA LYS A 304 35.49 20.70 18.10
C LYS A 304 34.06 20.15 18.04
N VAL A 305 33.12 20.96 17.56
CA VAL A 305 31.69 20.65 17.51
C VAL A 305 31.18 20.90 16.09
N GLY A 306 31.27 19.90 15.22
CA GLY A 306 31.08 20.08 13.78
C GLY A 306 32.06 21.10 13.19
N ASP A 307 31.52 22.18 12.62
CA ASP A 307 32.28 23.33 12.09
C ASP A 307 32.64 24.37 13.17
N ASN A 308 32.16 24.19 14.41
CA ASN A 308 32.30 25.15 15.51
C ASN A 308 33.26 24.63 16.60
N THR A 309 33.49 25.46 17.62
CA THR A 309 34.29 25.12 18.80
C THR A 309 33.54 25.44 20.08
N ALA A 310 33.72 24.62 21.11
CA ALA A 310 33.13 24.82 22.43
C ALA A 310 34.17 24.69 23.54
N LYS A 311 33.88 25.28 24.70
CA LYS A 311 34.67 25.13 25.92
C LYS A 311 33.84 24.44 26.98
N ALA A 312 34.46 23.54 27.74
CA ALA A 312 33.81 22.91 28.87
C ALA A 312 34.75 22.84 30.08
N THR A 313 34.19 22.99 31.27
CA THR A 313 34.88 22.75 32.53
C THR A 313 34.08 21.75 33.34
N VAL A 314 34.74 20.70 33.81
CA VAL A 314 34.15 19.69 34.69
C VAL A 314 34.82 19.77 36.05
N ASN A 315 34.04 19.99 37.10
CA ASN A 315 34.49 19.76 38.46
C ASN A 315 34.48 18.26 38.72
N LEU A 316 35.65 17.66 38.98
CA LEU A 316 35.81 16.21 39.11
C LEU A 316 35.37 15.69 40.49
N GLU A 317 35.21 16.57 41.47
CA GLU A 317 34.74 16.23 42.82
C GLU A 317 33.21 16.23 42.91
N THR A 318 32.57 17.27 42.34
CA THR A 318 31.10 17.41 42.34
C THR A 318 30.44 16.79 41.11
N GLY A 319 31.19 16.60 40.03
CA GLY A 319 30.68 16.15 38.74
C GLY A 319 29.94 17.23 37.94
N GLU A 320 29.95 18.49 38.40
CA GLU A 320 29.31 19.63 37.75
C GLU A 320 29.99 19.96 36.42
N VAL A 321 29.18 20.24 35.38
CA VAL A 321 29.65 20.57 34.03
C VAL A 321 29.23 21.99 33.68
N GLN A 322 30.21 22.83 33.36
CA GLN A 322 30.00 24.11 32.69
C GLN A 322 30.35 23.94 31.22
N PHE A 323 29.42 24.29 30.32
CA PHE A 323 29.60 24.17 28.88
C PHE A 323 29.22 25.48 28.20
N ASP A 324 30.14 26.01 27.41
CA ASP A 324 30.01 27.27 26.70
C ASP A 324 30.19 27.06 25.20
N ILE A 325 29.17 27.46 24.44
CA ILE A 325 29.16 27.43 22.97
C ILE A 325 28.26 28.58 22.47
N ASN A 326 28.75 29.31 21.48
CA ASN A 326 27.97 30.30 20.76
C ASN A 326 27.45 29.69 19.44
N PRO A 327 26.21 30.03 19.00
CA PRO A 327 25.75 29.67 17.67
C PRO A 327 26.71 30.20 16.59
N LEU A 328 26.83 29.47 15.48
CA LEU A 328 27.61 29.94 14.33
C LEU A 328 26.99 31.23 13.75
N PRO A 329 27.78 32.14 13.16
CA PRO A 329 27.28 33.37 12.56
C PRO A 329 26.47 33.10 11.28
N ASP A 330 25.56 34.02 10.92
CA ASP A 330 24.70 33.89 9.74
C ASP A 330 25.49 33.70 8.43
N GLU A 331 26.59 34.43 8.30
CA GLU A 331 27.52 34.37 7.15
C GLU A 331 28.04 32.94 6.88
N HIS A 332 28.21 32.12 7.92
CA HIS A 332 28.63 30.72 7.78
C HIS A 332 27.59 29.90 7.02
N PHE A 333 26.32 30.04 7.39
CA PHE A 333 25.22 29.29 6.77
C PHE A 333 24.96 29.77 5.34
N ILE A 334 25.08 31.07 5.10
CA ILE A 334 24.96 31.66 3.77
C ILE A 334 26.01 31.07 2.82
N ARG A 335 27.30 31.16 3.17
CA ARG A 335 28.39 30.63 2.32
C ARG A 335 28.25 29.13 2.07
N LYS A 336 27.87 28.38 3.10
CA LYS A 336 27.67 26.93 2.98
C LYS A 336 26.48 26.60 2.07
N THR A 337 25.43 27.41 2.09
CA THR A 337 24.28 27.29 1.19
C THR A 337 24.67 27.62 -0.25
N GLU A 338 25.35 28.75 -0.48
CA GLU A 338 25.82 29.14 -1.82
C GLU A 338 26.71 28.06 -2.45
N GLY A 339 27.66 27.52 -1.69
CA GLY A 339 28.51 26.43 -2.16
C GLY A 339 27.73 25.14 -2.48
N ALA A 340 26.68 24.84 -1.71
CA ALA A 340 25.82 23.68 -1.97
C ALA A 340 24.95 23.88 -3.21
N VAL A 341 24.37 25.08 -3.38
CA VAL A 341 23.58 25.46 -4.57
C VAL A 341 24.44 25.41 -5.81
N LEU A 342 25.58 26.10 -5.84
CA LEU A 342 26.48 26.12 -6.99
C LEU A 342 26.94 24.71 -7.38
N LYS A 343 27.24 23.85 -6.40
CA LYS A 343 27.64 22.46 -6.67
C LYS A 343 26.53 21.61 -7.29
N GLN A 344 25.27 21.84 -6.91
CA GLN A 344 24.14 21.05 -7.39
C GLN A 344 23.59 21.57 -8.72
N THR A 345 23.39 22.89 -8.83
CA THR A 345 22.69 23.51 -9.96
C THR A 345 23.64 24.12 -11.00
N GLY A 346 24.89 24.40 -10.61
CA GLY A 346 25.84 25.16 -11.42
C GLY A 346 25.57 26.67 -11.45
N GLU A 347 24.62 27.18 -10.65
CA GLU A 347 24.20 28.58 -10.65
C GLU A 347 24.54 29.31 -9.34
N GLU A 348 24.82 30.60 -9.46
CA GLU A 348 24.99 31.49 -8.32
C GLU A 348 23.64 31.91 -7.73
N VAL A 349 23.65 32.21 -6.43
CA VAL A 349 22.47 32.67 -5.70
C VAL A 349 22.18 34.13 -6.03
N VAL A 350 20.95 34.42 -6.45
CA VAL A 350 20.49 35.77 -6.81
C VAL A 350 19.78 36.43 -5.64
N GLU A 351 18.88 35.68 -4.99
CA GLU A 351 18.09 36.15 -3.84
C GLU A 351 18.20 35.14 -2.71
N ARG A 352 18.29 35.63 -1.48
CA ARG A 352 18.33 34.79 -0.28
C ARG A 352 17.71 35.47 0.92
N GLU A 353 17.17 34.64 1.80
CA GLU A 353 16.66 34.99 3.11
C GLU A 353 17.20 33.98 4.14
N LEU A 354 17.56 34.46 5.32
CA LEU A 354 17.95 33.62 6.45
C LEU A 354 16.95 33.81 7.59
N ARG A 355 16.47 32.70 8.15
CA ARG A 355 15.60 32.67 9.32
C ARG A 355 16.20 31.78 10.41
N ARG A 356 16.31 32.33 11.62
CA ARG A 356 16.72 31.57 12.81
C ARG A 356 15.49 31.06 13.55
N GLU A 357 15.40 29.74 13.66
CA GLU A 357 14.42 29.04 14.49
C GLU A 357 15.12 28.48 15.73
N LYS A 358 14.35 28.02 16.73
CA LYS A 358 14.88 27.59 18.02
C LYS A 358 15.89 26.45 17.93
N ASP A 359 15.72 25.53 16.98
CA ASP A 359 16.52 24.31 16.81
C ASP A 359 17.30 24.26 15.49
N ARG A 360 17.08 25.21 14.57
CA ARG A 360 17.63 25.20 13.21
C ARG A 360 17.80 26.60 12.63
N VAL A 361 18.70 26.73 11.67
CA VAL A 361 18.82 27.91 10.80
C VAL A 361 18.39 27.51 9.41
N LYS A 362 17.46 28.26 8.81
CA LYS A 362 17.02 28.05 7.43
C LYS A 362 17.57 29.16 6.54
N VAL A 363 18.07 28.78 5.37
CA VAL A 363 18.48 29.67 4.30
C VAL A 363 17.68 29.27 3.07
N SER A 364 16.83 30.15 2.58
CA SER A 364 16.01 29.92 1.41
C SER A 364 16.25 31.01 0.38
N GLY A 365 16.02 30.74 -0.89
CA GLY A 365 16.29 31.71 -1.93
C GLY A 365 16.07 31.20 -3.32
N LYS A 366 16.57 31.97 -4.30
CA LYS A 366 16.47 31.67 -5.72
C LYS A 366 17.79 31.95 -6.43
N THR A 367 18.04 31.16 -7.46
CA THR A 367 19.01 31.38 -8.52
C THR A 367 18.26 31.90 -9.75
N LEU A 368 18.90 31.91 -10.92
CA LEU A 368 18.21 32.28 -12.15
C LEU A 368 17.07 31.30 -12.47
N ARG A 369 17.31 29.98 -12.31
CA ARG A 369 16.34 28.95 -12.69
C ARG A 369 15.82 28.08 -11.54
N PHE A 370 16.46 28.11 -10.38
CA PHE A 370 16.13 27.23 -9.25
C PHE A 370 15.69 28.01 -8.02
N SER A 371 14.76 27.43 -7.28
CA SER A 371 14.47 27.78 -5.88
C SER A 371 15.17 26.80 -4.96
N PHE A 372 15.70 27.28 -3.83
CA PHE A 372 16.39 26.42 -2.87
C PHE A 372 15.99 26.69 -1.42
N GLU A 373 16.11 25.66 -0.60
CA GLU A 373 16.00 25.72 0.85
C GLU A 373 17.06 24.81 1.47
N ALA A 374 17.84 25.37 2.38
CA ALA A 374 18.82 24.68 3.20
C ALA A 374 18.46 24.88 4.68
N SER A 375 18.52 23.80 5.47
CA SER A 375 18.37 23.89 6.92
C SER A 375 19.59 23.31 7.62
N PHE A 376 20.00 23.97 8.70
CA PHE A 376 21.24 23.67 9.40
C PHE A 376 21.03 23.57 10.91
N ASN A 377 21.92 22.83 11.55
CA ASN A 377 22.09 22.91 12.99
C ASN A 377 22.78 24.25 13.36
N PRO A 378 22.20 25.04 14.29
CA PRO A 378 22.71 26.39 14.61
C PRO A 378 24.08 26.38 15.28
N TYR A 379 24.46 25.26 15.92
CA TYR A 379 25.71 25.15 16.67
C TYR A 379 26.78 24.38 15.91
N THR A 380 26.42 23.29 15.22
CA THR A 380 27.41 22.42 14.56
C THR A 380 27.66 22.79 13.10
N GLY A 381 26.78 23.59 12.48
CA GLY A 381 26.89 23.95 11.05
C GLY A 381 26.49 22.83 10.10
N LYS A 382 26.06 21.67 10.62
CA LYS A 382 25.66 20.51 9.81
C LYS A 382 24.38 20.79 9.03
N ILE A 383 24.38 20.43 7.74
CA ILE A 383 23.19 20.45 6.89
C ILE A 383 22.24 19.35 7.38
N LEU A 384 21.02 19.74 7.73
CA LEU A 384 19.93 18.85 8.13
C LEU A 384 19.06 18.47 6.92
N ASN A 385 18.77 19.44 6.06
CA ASN A 385 18.07 19.27 4.79
C ASN A 385 18.63 20.25 3.76
N PHE A 386 18.68 19.84 2.50
CA PHE A 386 19.02 20.71 1.38
C PHE A 386 18.22 20.28 0.16
N GLU A 387 17.54 21.24 -0.45
CA GLU A 387 16.75 21.03 -1.66
C GLU A 387 16.91 22.25 -2.56
N ALA A 388 17.22 22.01 -3.84
CA ALA A 388 17.27 23.03 -4.87
C ALA A 388 16.58 22.46 -6.11
N LEU A 389 15.47 23.09 -6.51
CA LEU A 389 14.57 22.61 -7.55
C LEU A 389 14.29 23.71 -8.57
N LEU A 390 14.22 23.29 -9.83
CA LEU A 390 13.86 24.13 -10.96
C LEU A 390 12.50 24.79 -10.71
N SER A 391 12.41 26.10 -10.93
CA SER A 391 11.16 26.84 -10.79
C SER A 391 10.19 26.50 -11.92
N ASP A 392 8.91 26.79 -11.72
CA ASP A 392 7.88 26.54 -12.74
C ASP A 392 8.09 27.46 -13.95
N GLU A 393 8.57 28.69 -13.73
CA GLU A 393 8.94 29.62 -14.79
C GLU A 393 10.11 29.09 -15.61
N ALA A 394 11.16 28.58 -14.97
CA ALA A 394 12.33 28.04 -15.68
C ALA A 394 12.02 26.73 -16.41
N LEU A 395 11.11 25.91 -15.87
CA LEU A 395 10.61 24.72 -16.55
C LEU A 395 9.80 25.09 -17.80
N LYS A 396 8.98 26.14 -17.72
CA LYS A 396 8.23 26.67 -18.87
C LYS A 396 9.18 27.23 -19.93
N GLU A 397 10.14 28.05 -19.53
CA GLU A 397 11.17 28.61 -20.44
C GLU A 397 12.00 27.50 -21.12
N LEU A 398 12.30 26.41 -20.40
CA LEU A 398 12.97 25.25 -20.96
C LEU A 398 12.16 24.65 -22.12
N PHE A 399 10.86 24.44 -21.94
CA PHE A 399 10.01 23.90 -23.01
C PHE A 399 9.83 24.87 -24.17
N GLU A 400 9.61 26.17 -23.90
CA GLU A 400 9.49 27.19 -24.95
C GLU A 400 10.77 27.34 -25.78
N LYS A 401 11.95 27.16 -25.16
CA LYS A 401 13.23 27.24 -25.84
C LYS A 401 13.57 25.99 -26.64
N GLU A 402 13.42 24.81 -26.04
CA GLU A 402 13.84 23.55 -26.65
C GLU A 402 12.80 23.01 -27.64
N TYR A 403 11.53 23.37 -27.45
CA TYR A 403 10.41 22.99 -28.31
C TYR A 403 9.55 24.21 -28.68
N PRO A 404 10.09 25.17 -29.46
CA PRO A 404 9.41 26.44 -29.76
C PRO A 404 8.11 26.28 -30.55
N GLU A 405 8.01 25.24 -31.38
CA GLU A 405 6.80 24.88 -32.12
C GLU A 405 5.99 23.79 -31.40
N GLY A 406 6.46 23.33 -30.24
CA GLY A 406 5.86 22.25 -29.49
C GLY A 406 4.74 22.73 -28.57
N THR A 407 3.70 21.91 -28.42
CA THR A 407 2.62 22.17 -27.44
C THR A 407 2.70 21.15 -26.31
N VAL A 408 2.85 21.60 -25.07
CA VAL A 408 2.81 20.71 -23.89
C VAL A 408 1.38 20.24 -23.68
N LEU A 409 1.12 18.95 -23.92
CA LEU A 409 -0.19 18.33 -23.76
C LEU A 409 -0.45 17.95 -22.29
N ASN A 410 0.60 17.51 -21.59
CA ASN A 410 0.55 17.05 -20.22
C ASN A 410 1.90 17.31 -19.53
N LEU A 411 1.87 17.63 -18.24
CA LEU A 411 3.05 17.85 -17.41
C LEU A 411 2.81 17.25 -16.02
N GLU A 412 3.51 16.18 -15.72
CA GLU A 412 3.52 15.55 -14.40
C GLU A 412 4.79 15.98 -13.64
N LYS A 413 4.63 16.74 -12.56
CA LYS A 413 5.75 17.23 -11.74
C LYS A 413 5.93 16.37 -10.50
N GLY A 414 6.97 15.54 -10.51
CA GLY A 414 7.48 14.86 -9.32
C GLY A 414 8.46 15.73 -8.53
N ARG A 415 8.97 15.21 -7.40
CA ARG A 415 9.89 15.96 -6.52
C ARG A 415 11.26 16.24 -7.16
N LYS A 416 11.81 15.28 -7.90
CA LYS A 416 13.14 15.40 -8.54
C LYS A 416 13.09 15.31 -10.06
N VAL A 417 12.00 14.82 -10.62
CA VAL A 417 11.82 14.62 -12.06
C VAL A 417 10.45 15.15 -12.44
N ALA A 418 10.38 15.92 -13.52
CA ALA A 418 9.14 16.25 -14.19
C ALA A 418 9.09 15.52 -15.54
N VAL A 419 7.91 15.07 -15.95
CA VAL A 419 7.69 14.39 -17.22
C VAL A 419 6.65 15.17 -18.01
N ALA A 420 7.00 15.57 -19.24
CA ALA A 420 6.11 16.31 -20.11
C ALA A 420 5.87 15.56 -21.42
N ASP A 421 4.63 15.60 -21.90
CA ASP A 421 4.25 15.14 -23.22
C ASP A 421 4.17 16.35 -24.16
N VAL A 422 5.13 16.49 -25.07
CA VAL A 422 5.22 17.64 -25.99
C VAL A 422 4.80 17.20 -27.39
N LEU A 423 3.69 17.74 -27.89
CA LEU A 423 3.24 17.54 -29.26
C LEU A 423 4.15 18.30 -30.23
N LEU A 424 4.65 17.58 -31.22
CA LEU A 424 5.47 18.07 -32.33
C LEU A 424 4.78 17.71 -33.65
N GLY A 425 5.22 18.30 -34.76
CA GLY A 425 4.63 18.03 -36.08
C GLY A 425 4.72 16.55 -36.51
N ASP A 426 5.75 15.82 -36.05
CA ASP A 426 6.04 14.43 -36.42
C ASP A 426 5.64 13.40 -35.34
N GLY A 427 5.15 13.84 -34.16
CA GLY A 427 4.87 12.94 -33.05
C GLY A 427 4.69 13.62 -31.71
N ILE A 428 4.77 12.84 -30.63
CA ILE A 428 4.79 13.37 -29.26
C ILE A 428 6.12 12.96 -28.62
N ALA A 429 6.90 13.95 -28.18
CA ALA A 429 8.10 13.71 -27.41
C ALA A 429 7.75 13.62 -25.92
N VAL A 430 8.11 12.51 -25.27
CA VAL A 430 8.03 12.40 -23.81
C VAL A 430 9.36 12.83 -23.25
N VAL A 431 9.36 13.96 -22.55
CA VAL A 431 10.56 14.64 -22.06
C VAL A 431 10.63 14.47 -20.54
N GLU A 432 11.72 13.88 -20.08
CA GLU A 432 12.06 13.81 -18.65
C GLU A 432 13.02 14.95 -18.30
N VAL A 433 12.65 15.78 -17.33
CA VAL A 433 13.44 16.89 -16.84
C VAL A 433 13.92 16.59 -15.42
N ASP A 434 15.24 16.61 -15.20
CA ASP A 434 15.84 16.57 -13.88
C ASP A 434 15.66 17.94 -13.21
N MET A 435 14.76 18.00 -12.22
CA MET A 435 14.42 19.23 -11.51
C MET A 435 15.57 19.73 -10.62
N THR A 436 16.58 18.91 -10.33
CA THR A 436 17.72 19.30 -9.48
C THR A 436 18.87 19.90 -10.26
N LYS A 437 19.00 19.56 -11.56
CA LYS A 437 20.07 20.02 -12.45
C LYS A 437 19.58 20.89 -13.60
N GLY A 438 18.28 20.88 -13.89
CA GLY A 438 17.69 21.60 -15.04
C GLY A 438 18.10 20.99 -16.38
N THR A 439 18.59 19.75 -16.40
CA THR A 439 18.91 18.99 -17.61
C THR A 439 17.71 18.16 -18.02
N TYR A 440 17.52 17.93 -19.32
CA TYR A 440 16.43 17.11 -19.82
C TYR A 440 16.94 16.02 -20.78
N LYS A 441 16.09 15.02 -21.02
CA LYS A 441 16.27 14.03 -22.08
C LYS A 441 14.92 13.64 -22.66
N VAL A 442 14.91 13.24 -23.93
CA VAL A 442 13.75 12.60 -24.54
C VAL A 442 13.75 11.13 -24.12
N ALA A 443 12.81 10.73 -23.28
CA ALA A 443 12.69 9.36 -22.78
C ALA A 443 12.14 8.41 -23.86
N LYS A 444 11.18 8.89 -24.66
CA LYS A 444 10.56 8.14 -25.76
C LYS A 444 9.89 9.12 -26.74
N LYS A 445 9.67 8.64 -27.96
CA LYS A 445 8.86 9.30 -28.98
C LYS A 445 7.64 8.45 -29.26
N LEU A 446 6.47 9.07 -29.21
CA LEU A 446 5.20 8.47 -29.61
C LEU A 446 4.81 9.02 -30.98
N LEU A 447 3.99 8.27 -31.70
CA LEU A 447 3.35 8.70 -32.92
C LEU A 447 2.42 9.89 -32.66
N SER A 448 2.17 10.69 -33.70
CA SER A 448 1.23 11.81 -33.61
C SER A 448 -0.21 11.31 -33.50
N PRO A 449 -1.13 12.10 -32.92
CA PRO A 449 -2.55 11.76 -32.88
C PRO A 449 -3.13 11.43 -34.27
N GLU A 450 -2.74 12.19 -35.30
CA GLU A 450 -3.08 11.92 -36.71
C GLU A 450 -2.47 10.59 -37.22
N GLY A 451 -1.24 10.31 -36.81
CA GLY A 451 -0.54 9.07 -37.16
C GLY A 451 -1.25 7.83 -36.62
N VAL A 452 -1.69 7.87 -35.36
CA VAL A 452 -2.45 6.77 -34.74
C VAL A 452 -3.90 6.72 -35.18
N PHE A 453 -4.53 7.87 -35.47
CA PHE A 453 -5.92 7.95 -35.91
C PHE A 453 -6.21 7.07 -37.12
N ASN A 454 -5.35 7.07 -38.14
CA ASN A 454 -5.57 6.27 -39.34
C ASN A 454 -5.63 4.76 -39.05
N SER A 455 -4.75 4.27 -38.17
CA SER A 455 -4.74 2.87 -37.74
C SER A 455 -5.98 2.54 -36.90
N GLY A 456 -6.29 3.39 -35.90
CA GLY A 456 -7.47 3.22 -35.04
C GLY A 456 -8.77 3.20 -35.83
N ARG A 457 -8.97 4.18 -36.73
CA ARG A 457 -10.13 4.27 -37.62
C ARG A 457 -10.29 3.00 -38.45
N LYS A 458 -9.21 2.57 -39.13
CA LYS A 458 -9.24 1.38 -39.99
C LYS A 458 -9.64 0.12 -39.22
N VAL A 459 -9.13 -0.07 -38.01
CA VAL A 459 -9.49 -1.23 -37.17
C VAL A 459 -10.95 -1.15 -36.73
N MET A 460 -11.44 0.03 -36.32
CA MET A 460 -12.83 0.20 -35.90
C MET A 460 -13.82 -0.02 -37.05
N GLU A 461 -13.63 0.64 -38.19
CA GLU A 461 -14.51 0.51 -39.37
C GLU A 461 -14.49 -0.90 -39.98
N ALA A 462 -13.39 -1.65 -39.85
CA ALA A 462 -13.30 -3.02 -40.34
C ALA A 462 -14.02 -4.04 -39.43
N ASN A 463 -14.21 -3.74 -38.15
CA ASN A 463 -14.73 -4.68 -37.16
C ASN A 463 -16.11 -4.32 -36.62
N PHE A 464 -16.56 -3.08 -36.79
CA PHE A 464 -17.82 -2.57 -36.28
C PHE A 464 -18.59 -1.85 -37.40
N PRO A 465 -19.93 -1.78 -37.33
CA PRO A 465 -20.75 -1.17 -38.37
C PRO A 465 -20.75 0.36 -38.28
N LEU A 466 -19.58 0.96 -38.13
CA LEU A 466 -19.31 2.39 -38.14
C LEU A 466 -18.64 2.79 -39.46
N ARG A 467 -18.98 3.96 -39.99
CA ARG A 467 -18.37 4.51 -41.21
C ARG A 467 -17.95 5.95 -41.00
N ASP A 468 -16.94 6.38 -41.75
CA ASP A 468 -16.48 7.78 -41.81
C ASP A 468 -16.14 8.36 -40.43
N LEU A 469 -15.46 7.57 -39.59
CA LEU A 469 -15.06 8.01 -38.25
C LEU A 469 -14.06 9.17 -38.35
N THR A 470 -14.32 10.23 -37.58
CA THR A 470 -13.45 11.40 -37.45
C THR A 470 -12.94 11.54 -36.02
N MET A 471 -11.68 11.97 -35.85
CA MET A 471 -11.13 12.22 -34.51
C MET A 471 -11.71 13.53 -33.95
N LYS A 472 -12.39 13.45 -32.81
CA LYS A 472 -12.91 14.61 -32.08
C LYS A 472 -11.94 15.15 -31.05
N SER A 473 -11.29 14.24 -30.34
CA SER A 473 -10.33 14.58 -29.30
C SER A 473 -9.34 13.44 -29.10
N TYR A 474 -8.24 13.76 -28.44
CA TYR A 474 -7.24 12.79 -28.01
C TYR A 474 -6.67 13.19 -26.65
N ARG A 475 -6.15 12.20 -25.92
CA ARG A 475 -5.37 12.44 -24.70
C ARG A 475 -4.22 11.43 -24.59
N VAL A 476 -3.13 11.87 -23.99
CA VAL A 476 -2.00 10.99 -23.64
C VAL A 476 -2.23 10.43 -22.23
N LEU A 477 -2.12 9.12 -22.08
CA LEU A 477 -2.25 8.42 -20.80
C LEU A 477 -0.90 7.81 -20.42
N GLU A 478 -0.49 8.01 -19.17
CA GLU A 478 0.74 7.42 -18.59
C GLU A 478 2.00 7.69 -19.43
N HIS A 479 2.02 8.82 -20.15
CA HIS A 479 3.09 9.18 -21.09
C HIS A 479 3.40 8.08 -22.13
N LYS A 480 2.45 7.18 -22.42
CA LYS A 480 2.70 5.97 -23.23
C LYS A 480 1.59 5.68 -24.22
N TYR A 481 0.34 5.81 -23.79
CA TYR A 481 -0.82 5.44 -24.58
C TYR A 481 -1.50 6.69 -25.12
N LEU A 482 -2.07 6.58 -26.32
CA LEU A 482 -2.98 7.59 -26.85
C LEU A 482 -4.40 7.04 -26.79
N GLU A 483 -5.31 7.79 -26.17
CA GLU A 483 -6.73 7.50 -26.26
C GLU A 483 -7.37 8.50 -27.21
N LEU A 484 -8.05 7.98 -28.23
CA LEU A 484 -8.73 8.76 -29.26
C LEU A 484 -10.24 8.65 -29.06
N THR A 485 -10.95 9.77 -29.12
CA THR A 485 -12.41 9.79 -29.25
C THR A 485 -12.76 10.02 -30.70
N LEU A 486 -13.38 9.02 -31.31
CA LEU A 486 -13.79 9.01 -32.71
C LEU A 486 -15.31 9.10 -32.80
N GLU A 487 -15.83 9.89 -33.73
CA GLU A 487 -17.27 10.06 -33.93
C GLU A 487 -17.64 10.05 -35.42
N SER A 488 -18.83 9.55 -35.69
CA SER A 488 -19.51 9.50 -36.98
C SER A 488 -21.03 9.62 -36.77
N PRO A 489 -21.83 9.86 -37.82
CA PRO A 489 -23.28 9.71 -37.75
C PRO A 489 -23.74 8.31 -37.32
N ASP A 490 -22.94 7.28 -37.61
CA ASP A 490 -23.22 5.90 -37.27
C ASP A 490 -22.94 5.56 -35.79
N GLY A 491 -22.26 6.44 -35.05
CA GLY A 491 -21.91 6.23 -33.64
C GLY A 491 -20.53 6.78 -33.25
N LYS A 492 -20.08 6.39 -32.06
CA LYS A 492 -18.81 6.80 -31.44
C LYS A 492 -17.93 5.61 -31.08
N ALA A 493 -16.63 5.82 -31.09
CA ALA A 493 -15.65 4.86 -30.61
C ALA A 493 -14.58 5.57 -29.77
N ILE A 494 -14.29 5.04 -28.58
CA ILE A 494 -13.13 5.43 -27.77
C ILE A 494 -12.08 4.35 -27.96
N VAL A 495 -10.91 4.71 -28.48
CA VAL A 495 -9.86 3.74 -28.85
C VAL A 495 -8.60 4.06 -28.09
N LYS A 496 -8.13 3.12 -27.26
CA LYS A 496 -6.85 3.20 -26.57
C LYS A 496 -5.79 2.50 -27.41
N MET A 497 -4.72 3.22 -27.69
CA MET A 497 -3.66 2.80 -28.59
C MET A 497 -2.29 2.87 -27.90
N ASP A 498 -1.41 1.94 -28.26
CA ASP A 498 -0.01 2.04 -27.90
C ASP A 498 0.63 3.17 -28.69
N GLY A 499 1.15 4.19 -28.00
CA GLY A 499 1.64 5.39 -28.66
C GLY A 499 2.93 5.18 -29.46
N ALA A 500 3.69 4.11 -29.21
CA ALA A 500 4.93 3.85 -29.94
C ALA A 500 4.66 3.08 -31.24
N THR A 501 3.77 2.10 -31.19
CA THR A 501 3.48 1.18 -32.31
C THR A 501 2.27 1.59 -33.14
N GLY A 502 1.29 2.27 -32.52
CA GLY A 502 -0.02 2.53 -33.11
C GLY A 502 -0.96 1.33 -33.07
N ASP A 503 -0.67 0.32 -32.25
CA ASP A 503 -1.53 -0.84 -32.08
C ASP A 503 -2.73 -0.52 -31.17
N VAL A 504 -3.90 -1.08 -31.50
CA VAL A 504 -5.11 -0.96 -30.66
C VAL A 504 -4.98 -1.90 -29.46
N LEU A 505 -5.03 -1.33 -28.26
CA LEU A 505 -4.93 -2.07 -26.99
C LEU A 505 -6.30 -2.35 -26.39
N ASP A 506 -7.20 -1.37 -26.46
CA ASP A 506 -8.53 -1.43 -25.88
C ASP A 506 -9.48 -0.51 -26.65
N TYR A 507 -10.77 -0.78 -26.59
CA TYR A 507 -11.77 0.03 -27.27
C TYR A 507 -13.15 -0.05 -26.59
N LEU A 508 -13.94 1.01 -26.77
CA LEU A 508 -15.36 1.04 -26.47
C LEU A 508 -16.09 1.57 -27.70
N VAL A 509 -17.08 0.83 -28.19
CA VAL A 509 -17.84 1.18 -29.40
C VAL A 509 -19.32 1.24 -29.08
N GLU A 510 -19.96 2.33 -29.51
CA GLU A 510 -21.40 2.52 -29.43
C GLU A 510 -21.91 3.04 -30.78
N ILE A 511 -22.79 2.28 -31.42
CA ILE A 511 -23.49 2.73 -32.64
C ILE A 511 -24.54 3.80 -32.29
N SER A 512 -25.14 4.46 -33.27
CA SER A 512 -26.27 5.37 -33.08
C SER A 512 -27.60 4.62 -33.14
N GLN A 513 -28.67 5.24 -32.63
CA GLN A 513 -30.02 4.70 -32.72
C GLN A 513 -30.47 4.54 -34.18
N GLU A 514 -30.09 5.48 -35.03
CA GLU A 514 -30.30 5.44 -36.48
C GLU A 514 -29.56 4.26 -37.11
N ARG A 515 -28.30 4.02 -36.73
CA ARG A 515 -27.55 2.88 -37.25
C ARG A 515 -28.11 1.54 -36.78
N ALA A 516 -28.59 1.46 -35.54
CA ALA A 516 -29.32 0.30 -35.03
C ALA A 516 -30.58 0.02 -35.85
N ARG A 517 -31.36 1.05 -36.19
CA ARG A 517 -32.53 0.95 -37.07
C ARG A 517 -32.15 0.40 -38.45
N GLU A 518 -31.09 0.92 -39.06
CA GLU A 518 -30.60 0.46 -40.37
C GLU A 518 -30.22 -1.02 -40.35
N LEU A 519 -29.42 -1.44 -39.37
CA LEU A 519 -28.94 -2.82 -39.27
C LEU A 519 -30.09 -3.84 -39.13
N VAL A 520 -31.11 -3.50 -38.33
CA VAL A 520 -32.29 -4.36 -38.19
C VAL A 520 -33.11 -4.39 -39.48
N ALA A 521 -33.29 -3.25 -40.16
CA ALA A 521 -34.00 -3.19 -41.43
C ALA A 521 -33.27 -3.99 -42.54
N GLU A 522 -31.93 -3.98 -42.55
CA GLU A 522 -31.11 -4.78 -43.48
C GLU A 522 -31.29 -6.30 -43.25
N LYS A 523 -31.33 -6.75 -41.98
CA LYS A 523 -31.48 -8.18 -41.65
C LYS A 523 -32.91 -8.69 -41.84
N TYR A 524 -33.91 -7.84 -41.64
CA TYR A 524 -35.33 -8.18 -41.71
C TYR A 524 -36.03 -7.42 -42.85
N PRO A 525 -35.70 -7.73 -44.13
CA PRO A 525 -36.33 -7.07 -45.26
C PRO A 525 -37.84 -7.32 -45.24
N GLY A 526 -38.64 -6.26 -45.39
CA GLY A 526 -40.11 -6.31 -45.34
C GLY A 526 -40.72 -6.10 -43.95
N PHE A 527 -39.93 -5.83 -42.94
CA PHE A 527 -40.40 -5.32 -41.64
C PHE A 527 -40.17 -3.81 -41.55
N GLU A 528 -41.21 -3.07 -41.19
CA GLU A 528 -41.12 -1.64 -40.90
C GLU A 528 -40.76 -1.42 -39.42
N ILE A 529 -39.78 -0.58 -39.15
CA ILE A 529 -39.31 -0.31 -37.79
C ILE A 529 -40.28 0.64 -37.09
N ILE A 530 -40.95 0.14 -36.05
CA ILE A 530 -41.96 0.86 -35.28
C ILE A 530 -41.30 1.73 -34.21
N SER A 531 -40.41 1.14 -33.41
CA SER A 531 -39.68 1.85 -32.37
C SER A 531 -38.29 1.26 -32.14
N VAL A 532 -37.39 2.10 -31.65
CA VAL A 532 -36.06 1.70 -31.16
C VAL A 532 -35.94 2.27 -29.76
N GLU A 533 -35.79 1.41 -28.78
CA GLU A 533 -35.51 1.77 -27.39
C GLU A 533 -34.04 1.49 -27.10
N GLU A 534 -33.44 2.34 -26.27
CA GLU A 534 -32.04 2.26 -25.89
C GLU A 534 -31.94 2.04 -24.38
N ASN A 535 -31.06 1.12 -23.98
CA ASN A 535 -30.59 0.99 -22.60
C ASN A 535 -29.06 0.98 -22.56
N GLU A 536 -28.47 0.84 -21.37
CA GLU A 536 -27.01 0.89 -21.17
C GLU A 536 -26.23 -0.17 -21.96
N THR A 537 -26.86 -1.31 -22.31
CA THR A 537 -26.18 -2.48 -22.85
C THR A 537 -26.61 -2.87 -24.26
N GLU A 538 -27.77 -2.40 -24.71
CA GLU A 538 -28.38 -2.82 -25.98
C GLU A 538 -29.47 -1.85 -26.47
N TYR A 539 -29.81 -2.02 -27.74
CA TYR A 539 -31.00 -1.51 -28.37
C TYR A 539 -32.07 -2.59 -28.44
N ARG A 540 -33.32 -2.20 -28.20
CA ARG A 540 -34.50 -3.03 -28.43
C ARG A 540 -35.30 -2.42 -29.58
N VAL A 541 -35.35 -3.13 -30.70
CA VAL A 541 -36.00 -2.69 -31.93
C VAL A 541 -37.28 -3.47 -32.15
N ASN A 542 -38.42 -2.79 -32.18
CA ASN A 542 -39.70 -3.38 -32.53
C ASN A 542 -39.98 -3.12 -34.00
N ALA A 543 -40.27 -4.17 -34.76
CA ALA A 543 -40.54 -4.09 -36.19
C ALA A 543 -41.81 -4.87 -36.56
N GLY A 544 -42.54 -4.41 -37.57
CA GLY A 544 -43.80 -5.02 -38.01
C GLY A 544 -43.82 -5.30 -39.51
N SER A 545 -44.27 -6.48 -39.89
CA SER A 545 -44.63 -6.84 -41.27
C SER A 545 -46.14 -6.97 -41.40
N ASP A 546 -46.65 -7.34 -42.56
CA ASP A 546 -48.09 -7.61 -42.75
C ASP A 546 -48.63 -8.70 -41.82
N ARG A 547 -47.77 -9.63 -41.38
CA ARG A 547 -48.18 -10.78 -40.58
C ARG A 547 -47.73 -10.75 -39.13
N HIS A 548 -46.51 -10.28 -38.89
CA HIS A 548 -45.84 -10.44 -37.60
C HIS A 548 -45.35 -9.11 -37.04
N LEU A 549 -45.33 -9.01 -35.71
CA LEU A 549 -44.51 -8.09 -34.94
C LEU A 549 -43.32 -8.87 -34.40
N ILE A 550 -42.13 -8.31 -34.49
CA ILE A 550 -40.90 -8.87 -33.93
C ILE A 550 -40.24 -7.86 -33.00
N THR A 551 -39.56 -8.39 -31.99
CA THR A 551 -38.67 -7.62 -31.12
C THR A 551 -37.26 -8.17 -31.26
N VAL A 552 -36.33 -7.30 -31.63
CA VAL A 552 -34.92 -7.62 -31.86
C VAL A 552 -34.08 -6.90 -30.82
N ARG A 553 -33.20 -7.64 -30.14
CA ARG A 553 -32.14 -7.09 -29.29
C ARG A 553 -30.87 -6.95 -30.12
N LEU A 554 -30.24 -5.78 -30.05
CA LEU A 554 -29.00 -5.47 -30.74
C LEU A 554 -28.00 -4.89 -29.73
N SER A 555 -26.79 -5.45 -29.64
CA SER A 555 -25.74 -4.92 -28.75
C SER A 555 -25.33 -3.49 -29.14
N ARG A 556 -24.79 -2.73 -28.18
CA ARG A 556 -24.30 -1.36 -28.41
C ARG A 556 -23.24 -1.25 -29.49
N ASP A 557 -22.44 -2.30 -29.69
CA ASP A 557 -21.41 -2.36 -30.72
C ASP A 557 -21.93 -2.85 -32.08
N GLY A 558 -23.22 -3.19 -32.18
CA GLY A 558 -23.87 -3.64 -33.40
C GLY A 558 -23.52 -5.07 -33.84
N LYS A 559 -22.77 -5.85 -33.05
CA LYS A 559 -22.32 -7.20 -33.44
C LYS A 559 -23.33 -8.30 -33.13
N LEU A 560 -23.98 -8.25 -31.97
CA LEU A 560 -24.90 -9.29 -31.53
C LEU A 560 -26.33 -8.84 -31.80
N MET A 561 -27.00 -9.56 -32.67
CA MET A 561 -28.39 -9.29 -33.03
C MET A 561 -29.25 -10.55 -32.93
N GLU A 562 -30.21 -10.52 -32.01
CA GLU A 562 -31.07 -11.65 -31.68
C GLU A 562 -32.54 -11.24 -31.73
N GLU A 563 -33.36 -12.02 -32.43
CA GLU A 563 -34.82 -11.91 -32.34
C GLU A 563 -35.27 -12.62 -31.08
N VAL A 564 -35.81 -11.86 -30.13
CA VAL A 564 -36.25 -12.40 -28.83
C VAL A 564 -37.75 -12.64 -28.77
N ASP A 565 -38.50 -12.03 -29.67
CA ASP A 565 -39.94 -12.25 -29.74
C ASP A 565 -40.46 -12.14 -31.17
N ARG A 566 -41.45 -12.99 -31.47
CA ARG A 566 -42.23 -12.99 -32.71
C ARG A 566 -43.68 -13.29 -32.38
N VAL A 567 -44.55 -12.38 -32.80
CA VAL A 567 -45.98 -12.40 -32.48
C VAL A 567 -46.78 -12.14 -33.75
N LEU A 568 -47.82 -12.94 -34.00
CA LEU A 568 -48.78 -12.65 -35.07
C LEU A 568 -49.57 -11.38 -34.77
N LYS A 569 -49.87 -10.57 -35.78
CA LYS A 569 -50.75 -9.41 -35.61
C LYS A 569 -52.15 -9.86 -35.15
N GLU A 570 -52.70 -9.18 -34.15
CA GLU A 570 -54.01 -9.49 -33.55
C GLU A 570 -55.12 -9.68 -34.59
N GLY A 571 -55.14 -8.84 -35.64
CA GLY A 571 -56.12 -8.93 -36.72
C GLY A 571 -56.09 -10.25 -37.51
N LEU A 572 -54.94 -10.90 -37.63
CA LEU A 572 -54.82 -12.23 -38.25
C LEU A 572 -55.23 -13.32 -37.27
N VAL A 573 -54.80 -13.22 -36.01
CA VAL A 573 -55.18 -14.18 -34.96
C VAL A 573 -56.68 -14.19 -34.78
N LYS A 574 -57.33 -13.02 -34.74
CA LYS A 574 -58.78 -12.91 -34.65
C LYS A 574 -59.49 -13.60 -35.80
N LYS A 575 -58.95 -13.53 -37.03
CA LYS A 575 -59.50 -14.25 -38.20
C LYS A 575 -59.37 -15.76 -38.02
N MET A 576 -58.18 -16.24 -37.65
CA MET A 576 -57.91 -17.67 -37.42
C MET A 576 -58.75 -18.25 -36.27
N ALA A 577 -58.87 -17.49 -35.18
CA ALA A 577 -59.69 -17.86 -34.02
C ALA A 577 -61.17 -17.90 -34.38
N MET A 578 -61.66 -16.93 -35.18
CA MET A 578 -63.04 -16.89 -35.64
C MET A 578 -63.37 -18.06 -36.57
N GLU A 579 -62.45 -18.44 -37.45
CA GLU A 579 -62.58 -19.63 -38.30
C GLU A 579 -62.70 -20.89 -37.44
N ARG A 580 -61.78 -21.09 -36.49
CA ARG A 580 -61.83 -22.23 -35.58
C ARG A 580 -63.09 -22.25 -34.70
N ALA A 581 -63.51 -21.10 -34.18
CA ALA A 581 -64.71 -20.98 -33.36
C ALA A 581 -65.97 -21.35 -34.18
N ARG A 582 -66.00 -21.01 -35.47
CA ARG A 582 -67.11 -21.37 -36.38
C ARG A 582 -67.14 -22.84 -36.73
N ASP A 583 -65.99 -23.52 -36.79
CA ASP A 583 -65.95 -24.98 -36.92
C ASP A 583 -66.57 -25.67 -35.69
N ILE A 584 -66.49 -25.03 -34.53
CA ILE A 584 -67.06 -25.55 -33.28
C ILE A 584 -68.57 -25.28 -33.21
N ASP A 585 -68.99 -24.06 -33.59
CA ASP A 585 -70.38 -23.59 -33.66
C ASP A 585 -70.51 -22.53 -34.76
N GLU A 586 -71.30 -22.79 -35.81
CA GLU A 586 -71.40 -21.93 -37.00
C GLU A 586 -71.78 -20.47 -36.70
N GLU A 587 -72.48 -20.22 -35.59
CA GLU A 587 -72.92 -18.89 -35.15
C GLU A 587 -71.95 -18.24 -34.13
N ALA A 588 -70.75 -18.79 -33.95
CA ALA A 588 -69.75 -18.28 -33.01
C ALA A 588 -69.26 -16.86 -33.32
N ARG A 589 -69.04 -16.09 -32.25
CA ARG A 589 -68.36 -14.79 -32.25
C ARG A 589 -67.24 -14.76 -31.22
N ILE A 590 -66.18 -13.99 -31.50
CA ILE A 590 -65.10 -13.71 -30.54
C ILE A 590 -65.54 -12.61 -29.59
N ASP A 591 -65.50 -12.88 -28.28
CA ASP A 591 -65.85 -11.91 -27.24
C ASP A 591 -64.61 -11.16 -26.73
N SER A 592 -63.48 -11.85 -26.56
CA SER A 592 -62.21 -11.26 -26.12
C SER A 592 -61.00 -11.92 -26.78
N ILE A 593 -59.92 -11.15 -26.95
CA ILE A 593 -58.62 -11.62 -27.42
C ILE A 593 -57.53 -10.90 -26.61
N SER A 594 -56.60 -11.66 -26.02
CA SER A 594 -55.45 -11.12 -25.29
C SER A 594 -54.20 -11.92 -25.61
N LEU A 595 -53.03 -11.28 -25.50
CA LEU A 595 -51.74 -11.91 -25.63
C LEU A 595 -51.05 -11.94 -24.26
N ASP A 596 -50.84 -13.14 -23.73
CA ASP A 596 -50.01 -13.40 -22.56
C ASP A 596 -48.74 -14.15 -23.00
N GLU A 597 -48.58 -15.43 -22.65
CA GLU A 597 -47.56 -16.31 -23.26
C GLU A 597 -47.93 -16.70 -24.69
N ASN A 598 -49.21 -16.93 -24.92
CA ASN A 598 -49.86 -17.27 -26.19
C ASN A 598 -51.14 -16.44 -26.34
N TRP A 599 -51.76 -16.49 -27.50
CA TRP A 599 -53.03 -15.79 -27.74
C TRP A 599 -54.17 -16.52 -27.06
N ASN A 600 -54.83 -15.86 -26.11
CA ASN A 600 -56.02 -16.36 -25.43
C ASN A 600 -57.25 -15.73 -26.07
N VAL A 601 -58.18 -16.55 -26.53
CA VAL A 601 -59.39 -16.09 -27.23
C VAL A 601 -60.62 -16.71 -26.59
N GLU A 602 -61.58 -15.89 -26.19
CA GLU A 602 -62.88 -16.34 -25.71
C GLU A 602 -63.92 -16.18 -26.83
N PHE A 603 -64.76 -17.20 -27.01
CA PHE A 603 -65.83 -17.16 -28.01
C PHE A 603 -67.15 -17.68 -27.45
N THR A 604 -68.24 -17.11 -27.96
CA THR A 604 -69.61 -17.55 -27.68
C THR A 604 -70.33 -17.83 -28.99
N GLY A 605 -70.86 -19.03 -29.13
CA GLY A 605 -71.77 -19.45 -30.20
C GLY A 605 -73.19 -19.69 -29.69
N LYS A 606 -74.03 -20.23 -30.57
CA LYS A 606 -75.45 -20.48 -30.26
C LYS A 606 -75.61 -21.62 -29.26
N THR A 607 -74.84 -22.68 -29.45
CA THR A 607 -74.88 -23.92 -28.71
C THR A 607 -73.65 -24.18 -27.88
N LYS A 608 -72.50 -23.58 -28.23
CA LYS A 608 -71.24 -23.75 -27.49
C LYS A 608 -70.59 -22.42 -27.11
N VAL A 609 -69.83 -22.42 -26.02
CA VAL A 609 -69.00 -21.31 -25.54
C VAL A 609 -67.65 -21.91 -25.11
N GLY A 610 -66.57 -21.16 -25.26
CA GLY A 610 -65.27 -21.70 -24.89
C GLY A 610 -64.10 -20.74 -25.01
N THR A 611 -62.92 -21.29 -24.74
CA THR A 611 -61.64 -20.61 -24.86
C THR A 611 -60.71 -21.36 -25.81
N LEU A 612 -59.98 -20.61 -26.64
CA LEU A 612 -58.94 -21.10 -27.53
C LEU A 612 -57.61 -20.49 -27.10
N VAL A 613 -56.59 -21.32 -26.94
CA VAL A 613 -55.20 -20.88 -26.78
C VAL A 613 -54.48 -21.14 -28.11
N LEU A 614 -54.10 -20.07 -28.81
CA LEU A 614 -53.43 -20.11 -30.10
C LEU A 614 -51.95 -19.75 -29.93
N HIS A 615 -51.07 -20.51 -30.57
CA HIS A 615 -49.63 -20.27 -30.50
C HIS A 615 -49.27 -18.87 -30.99
N ARG A 616 -48.46 -18.13 -30.21
CA ARG A 616 -48.18 -16.69 -30.43
C ARG A 616 -47.70 -16.33 -31.84
N ALA A 617 -46.89 -17.19 -32.46
CA ALA A 617 -46.21 -16.93 -33.73
C ALA A 617 -46.84 -17.62 -34.96
N THR A 618 -47.53 -18.75 -34.76
CA THR A 618 -48.09 -19.58 -35.85
C THR A 618 -49.60 -19.51 -35.92
N GLY A 619 -50.27 -19.22 -34.80
CA GLY A 619 -51.73 -19.22 -34.69
C GLY A 619 -52.33 -20.62 -34.62
N GLU A 620 -51.51 -21.66 -34.43
CA GLU A 620 -51.98 -23.03 -34.24
C GLU A 620 -52.71 -23.18 -32.90
N VAL A 621 -53.80 -23.95 -32.87
CA VAL A 621 -54.56 -24.21 -31.64
C VAL A 621 -53.75 -25.15 -30.75
N LEU A 622 -53.30 -24.65 -29.61
CA LEU A 622 -52.58 -25.42 -28.59
C LEU A 622 -53.53 -26.07 -27.60
N LYS A 623 -54.60 -25.36 -27.24
CA LYS A 623 -55.62 -25.82 -26.29
C LYS A 623 -56.98 -25.28 -26.67
N GLU A 624 -57.99 -26.11 -26.48
CA GLU A 624 -59.39 -25.79 -26.71
C GLU A 624 -60.20 -26.28 -25.52
N ASP A 625 -60.96 -25.39 -24.87
CA ASP A 625 -61.84 -25.73 -23.76
C ASP A 625 -63.26 -25.23 -24.08
N VAL A 626 -64.14 -26.17 -24.40
CA VAL A 626 -65.44 -25.91 -25.02
C VAL A 626 -66.53 -26.57 -24.23
N HIS A 627 -67.58 -25.81 -23.98
CA HIS A 627 -68.75 -26.22 -23.23
C HIS A 627 -70.02 -25.88 -24.00
N PHE A 628 -71.06 -26.68 -23.83
CA PHE A 628 -72.38 -26.30 -24.28
C PHE A 628 -72.90 -25.09 -23.48
N THR A 629 -73.62 -24.21 -24.17
CA THR A 629 -74.34 -23.11 -23.52
C THR A 629 -75.45 -23.68 -22.65
N GLU A 630 -75.82 -22.94 -21.60
CA GLU A 630 -76.92 -23.32 -20.72
C GLU A 630 -78.22 -23.56 -21.50
N ARG A 631 -78.48 -22.72 -22.51
CA ARG A 631 -79.62 -22.86 -23.42
C ARG A 631 -79.57 -24.15 -24.25
N ALA A 632 -78.41 -24.54 -24.77
CA ALA A 632 -78.29 -25.78 -25.55
C ALA A 632 -78.50 -27.02 -24.68
N ILE A 633 -77.96 -27.01 -23.45
CA ILE A 633 -78.19 -28.10 -22.48
C ILE A 633 -79.68 -28.19 -22.12
N GLU A 634 -80.34 -27.05 -21.90
CA GLU A 634 -81.77 -26.99 -21.67
C GLU A 634 -82.57 -27.58 -22.84
N GLU A 635 -82.26 -27.18 -24.08
CA GLU A 635 -82.93 -27.68 -25.29
C GLU A 635 -82.69 -29.18 -25.51
N MET A 636 -81.45 -29.66 -25.32
CA MET A 636 -81.08 -31.07 -25.42
C MET A 636 -81.82 -31.91 -24.39
N TYR A 637 -81.86 -31.45 -23.14
CA TYR A 637 -82.54 -32.15 -22.06
C TYR A 637 -84.06 -32.15 -22.26
N HIS A 638 -84.64 -31.03 -22.69
CA HIS A 638 -86.05 -31.00 -23.09
C HIS A 638 -86.32 -32.02 -24.20
N GLY A 639 -85.49 -32.06 -25.24
CA GLY A 639 -85.61 -33.05 -26.32
C GLY A 639 -85.56 -34.50 -25.81
N HIS A 640 -84.63 -34.80 -24.90
CA HIS A 640 -84.55 -36.11 -24.23
C HIS A 640 -85.83 -36.45 -23.46
N LEU A 641 -86.37 -35.52 -22.67
CA LEU A 641 -87.59 -35.75 -21.91
C LEU A 641 -88.81 -36.00 -22.81
N ARG A 642 -88.94 -35.27 -23.93
CA ARG A 642 -90.01 -35.51 -24.91
C ARG A 642 -89.90 -36.91 -25.51
N LYS A 643 -88.69 -37.32 -25.88
CA LYS A 643 -88.43 -38.61 -26.56
C LYS A 643 -88.56 -39.81 -25.62
N THR A 644 -88.04 -39.69 -24.40
CA THR A 644 -87.91 -40.80 -23.45
C THR A 644 -89.16 -40.95 -22.58
N PHE A 645 -89.80 -39.85 -22.19
CA PHE A 645 -90.94 -39.85 -21.27
C PHE A 645 -92.26 -39.35 -21.88
N GLY A 646 -92.25 -38.95 -23.16
CA GLY A 646 -93.47 -38.51 -23.86
C GLY A 646 -94.04 -37.18 -23.37
N GLU A 647 -93.21 -36.33 -22.75
CA GLU A 647 -93.66 -35.04 -22.23
C GLU A 647 -93.85 -34.02 -23.37
N GLU A 648 -95.03 -33.42 -23.46
CA GLU A 648 -95.34 -32.43 -24.52
C GLU A 648 -95.12 -30.99 -24.06
N THR A 649 -95.40 -30.69 -22.79
CA THR A 649 -95.26 -29.35 -22.20
C THR A 649 -94.18 -29.36 -21.11
N LEU A 650 -93.03 -28.78 -21.42
CA LEU A 650 -91.86 -28.70 -20.52
C LEU A 650 -91.56 -27.24 -20.16
N LYS A 651 -91.29 -26.99 -18.88
CA LYS A 651 -90.83 -25.69 -18.39
C LYS A 651 -89.66 -25.88 -17.44
N THR A 652 -88.50 -25.30 -17.77
CA THR A 652 -87.36 -25.26 -16.85
C THR A 652 -87.69 -24.36 -15.66
N GLU A 653 -87.59 -24.92 -14.46
CA GLU A 653 -87.77 -24.18 -13.21
C GLU A 653 -86.46 -23.65 -12.65
N ARG A 654 -85.38 -24.42 -12.81
CA ARG A 654 -84.06 -24.05 -12.30
C ARG A 654 -82.98 -24.63 -13.19
N LEU A 655 -81.99 -23.81 -13.50
CA LEU A 655 -80.74 -24.21 -14.13
C LEU A 655 -79.61 -23.60 -13.29
N THR A 656 -78.67 -24.42 -12.83
CA THR A 656 -77.57 -23.98 -11.98
C THR A 656 -76.26 -24.57 -12.50
N HIS A 657 -75.34 -23.69 -12.88
CA HIS A 657 -74.08 -24.05 -13.51
C HIS A 657 -72.95 -24.10 -12.49
N TYR A 658 -72.36 -25.28 -12.34
CA TYR A 658 -71.20 -25.53 -11.50
C TYR A 658 -69.94 -25.52 -12.36
N LYS A 659 -69.42 -24.31 -12.67
CA LYS A 659 -68.31 -24.10 -13.61
C LYS A 659 -67.05 -24.90 -13.27
N GLU A 660 -66.65 -24.95 -11.99
CA GLU A 660 -65.48 -25.71 -11.54
C GLU A 660 -65.66 -27.24 -11.66
N GLY A 661 -66.91 -27.71 -11.56
CA GLY A 661 -67.26 -29.12 -11.68
C GLY A 661 -67.55 -29.58 -13.11
N GLY A 662 -67.66 -28.66 -14.07
CA GLY A 662 -67.94 -28.98 -15.47
C GLY A 662 -69.34 -29.58 -15.70
N TYR A 663 -70.32 -29.29 -14.84
CA TYR A 663 -71.69 -29.80 -15.00
C TYR A 663 -72.75 -28.75 -14.66
N ILE A 664 -73.97 -28.97 -15.15
CA ILE A 664 -75.17 -28.20 -14.83
C ILE A 664 -76.17 -29.10 -14.13
N HIS A 665 -76.85 -28.56 -13.11
CA HIS A 665 -78.09 -29.14 -12.61
C HIS A 665 -79.27 -28.43 -13.25
N ILE A 666 -80.17 -29.22 -13.84
CA ILE A 666 -81.39 -28.71 -14.46
C ILE A 666 -82.61 -29.36 -13.82
N LYS A 667 -83.61 -28.54 -13.50
CA LYS A 667 -84.93 -28.93 -13.00
C LYS A 667 -85.97 -28.51 -14.00
N VAL A 668 -86.73 -29.47 -14.53
CA VAL A 668 -87.77 -29.25 -15.55
C VAL A 668 -89.10 -29.78 -15.05
N ALA A 669 -90.16 -28.98 -15.16
CA ALA A 669 -91.52 -29.39 -14.89
C ALA A 669 -92.21 -29.89 -16.17
N GLY A 670 -92.71 -31.14 -16.11
CA GLY A 670 -93.59 -31.76 -17.10
C GLY A 670 -95.05 -31.76 -16.67
N ARG A 671 -95.88 -32.58 -17.32
CA ARG A 671 -97.34 -32.63 -17.09
C ARG A 671 -97.72 -33.19 -15.71
N GLU A 672 -97.03 -34.24 -15.27
CA GLU A 672 -97.33 -34.92 -13.99
C GLU A 672 -96.11 -35.12 -13.09
N LYS A 673 -94.89 -34.82 -13.58
CA LYS A 673 -93.62 -35.02 -12.89
C LYS A 673 -92.67 -33.83 -13.01
N LEU A 674 -91.82 -33.67 -12.00
CA LEU A 674 -90.61 -32.86 -12.03
C LEU A 674 -89.41 -33.76 -12.34
N TYR A 675 -88.57 -33.32 -13.27
CA TYR A 675 -87.37 -34.01 -13.71
C TYR A 675 -86.15 -33.23 -13.25
N TYR A 676 -85.15 -33.95 -12.75
CA TYR A 676 -83.88 -33.39 -12.28
C TYR A 676 -82.76 -34.12 -12.98
N ALA A 677 -81.83 -33.38 -13.57
CA ALA A 677 -80.64 -33.97 -14.17
C ALA A 677 -79.38 -33.21 -13.80
N ARG A 678 -78.29 -33.97 -13.71
CA ARG A 678 -76.92 -33.46 -13.74
C ARG A 678 -76.36 -33.77 -15.12
N ILE A 679 -75.96 -32.75 -15.85
CA ILE A 679 -75.52 -32.86 -17.25
C ILE A 679 -74.10 -32.33 -17.34
N ASP A 680 -73.20 -33.10 -17.94
CA ASP A 680 -71.83 -32.69 -18.22
C ASP A 680 -71.82 -31.57 -19.26
N THR A 681 -71.16 -30.45 -18.97
CA THR A 681 -71.21 -29.29 -19.87
C THR A 681 -70.29 -29.43 -21.08
N LYS A 682 -69.34 -30.36 -21.10
CA LYS A 682 -68.43 -30.57 -22.25
C LYS A 682 -69.06 -31.49 -23.29
N THR A 683 -69.69 -32.56 -22.82
CA THR A 683 -70.24 -33.63 -23.65
C THR A 683 -71.75 -33.51 -23.87
N GLY A 684 -72.45 -32.81 -22.98
CA GLY A 684 -73.91 -32.77 -22.98
C GLY A 684 -74.55 -34.06 -22.47
N GLU A 685 -73.76 -35.01 -21.94
CA GLU A 685 -74.26 -36.28 -21.42
C GLU A 685 -74.94 -36.11 -20.06
N ILE A 686 -76.06 -36.81 -19.89
CA ILE A 686 -76.78 -36.83 -18.61
C ILE A 686 -76.05 -37.79 -17.66
N ILE A 687 -75.32 -37.23 -16.71
CA ILE A 687 -74.55 -37.98 -15.69
C ILE A 687 -75.50 -38.68 -14.71
N SER A 688 -76.57 -38.01 -14.30
CA SER A 688 -77.61 -38.59 -13.44
C SER A 688 -78.96 -37.95 -13.69
N GLU A 689 -80.02 -38.76 -13.73
CA GLU A 689 -81.41 -38.33 -13.97
C GLU A 689 -82.33 -38.92 -12.89
N ASP A 690 -83.20 -38.10 -12.31
CA ASP A 690 -84.21 -38.50 -11.35
C ASP A 690 -85.56 -37.80 -11.63
N SER A 691 -86.66 -38.40 -11.18
CA SER A 691 -87.99 -37.77 -11.29
C SER A 691 -88.87 -37.93 -10.04
N ALA A 692 -89.72 -36.93 -9.80
CA ALA A 692 -90.71 -36.91 -8.71
C ALA A 692 -92.10 -36.49 -9.22
N PRO A 693 -93.20 -37.10 -8.75
CA PRO A 693 -94.56 -36.69 -9.14
C PRO A 693 -94.89 -35.30 -8.61
N ILE A 694 -95.72 -34.53 -9.34
CA ILE A 694 -96.15 -33.17 -8.96
C ILE A 694 -97.23 -33.20 -7.87
N ARG A 695 -98.13 -34.19 -7.89
CA ARG A 695 -99.26 -34.35 -6.95
C ARG A 695 -99.26 -35.74 -6.31
N GLY A 696 -99.66 -35.84 -5.04
CA GLY A 696 -99.74 -37.10 -4.28
C GLY A 696 -99.22 -36.97 -2.84
N ILE A 697 -99.57 -37.93 -1.96
CA ILE A 697 -99.26 -37.89 -0.51
C ILE A 697 -97.75 -37.93 -0.24
N THR A 698 -96.97 -38.64 -1.06
CA THR A 698 -95.50 -38.77 -0.94
C THR A 698 -94.71 -37.83 -1.86
N ALA A 699 -95.40 -37.07 -2.73
CA ALA A 699 -94.80 -36.21 -3.75
C ALA A 699 -93.88 -35.14 -3.13
N LYS A 700 -94.37 -34.42 -2.10
CA LYS A 700 -93.61 -33.35 -1.43
C LYS A 700 -92.30 -33.84 -0.79
N LEU A 701 -92.31 -35.03 -0.19
CA LEU A 701 -91.13 -35.61 0.45
C LEU A 701 -90.05 -35.97 -0.58
N LYS A 702 -90.46 -36.59 -1.70
CA LYS A 702 -89.54 -36.97 -2.78
C LYS A 702 -88.99 -35.75 -3.51
N GLN A 703 -89.81 -34.71 -3.74
CA GLN A 703 -89.37 -33.44 -4.30
C GLN A 703 -88.31 -32.78 -3.41
N PHE A 704 -88.52 -32.71 -2.09
CA PHE A 704 -87.56 -32.13 -1.16
C PHE A 704 -86.20 -32.88 -1.15
N GLN A 705 -86.22 -34.21 -1.24
CA GLN A 705 -84.99 -35.02 -1.35
C GLN A 705 -84.21 -34.73 -2.63
N LEU A 706 -84.89 -34.68 -3.78
CA LEU A 706 -84.25 -34.39 -5.07
C LEU A 706 -83.80 -32.93 -5.18
N GLU A 707 -84.54 -31.98 -4.61
CA GLU A 707 -84.14 -30.58 -4.56
C GLU A 707 -82.85 -30.35 -3.81
N ASN A 708 -82.57 -31.14 -2.75
CA ASN A 708 -81.30 -31.11 -2.03
C ASN A 708 -80.17 -31.83 -2.77
N LYS A 709 -80.45 -32.90 -3.52
CA LYS A 709 -79.46 -33.64 -4.32
C LYS A 709 -78.97 -32.86 -5.55
N TYR A 710 -79.88 -32.09 -6.17
CA TYR A 710 -79.64 -31.28 -7.37
C TYR A 710 -79.73 -29.78 -7.10
N LYS A 711 -79.50 -29.37 -5.85
CA LYS A 711 -79.29 -27.97 -5.48
C LYS A 711 -77.95 -27.55 -6.02
#